data_AF-A0A949ETW5-F1
#
_entry.id   AF-A0A949ETW5-F1
#
_cell.length_a   1.000
_cell.length_b   1.000
_cell.length_c   1.000
_cell.angle_alpha   90.00
_cell.angle_beta   90.00
_cell.angle_gamma   90.00
#
_symmetry.space_group_name_H-M   'P 1'
#
loop_
_entity.id
_entity.type
_entity.pdbx_description
1 polymer ?
#
loop_
_entity_poly.entity_id
_entity_poly.type
_entity_poly.pdbx_seq_one_letter_code
_entity_poly.pdbx_strand_id
1 'polypeptide(L)'
;MLRRRWLLIVLAGLLGTTLALIVAGVQPPKYTASVDVFVTVTSGQSTGDLAQGSAFSQDQARNFAAVVPKEIVLGPVIKQYGLNISLDDMRKNVDVDVQLNTSVITIKVTDHDPALSAALANAVASQLSAAVLQLSPTVSDLKGAPVRAEVIEAAGVPVKPSSPNIPLYAMMGMLAGLVLSIGYLVIVELVVARVDSTEQVEALTGSVVLASVPRDRKVARHPIAVTALPLSLRAESIRHVRTALKFLPGEANQTFVITSSVSGEGKSTTAANIAAAFAAEGLSTCLVEADLRRPRLEGLLDLTGGPGLSDIVVGQSQIEDTVQTWGPDQLQVILVGTVPPNASELLGSTRGQEALRSITEKFEVTIIDTPPLTAVTDAAIIGRMFGGVVMVVGGGKVRTSELRQAMGALAVADVPIRGTVMNLAKDDASRPYAYTYSDRARQTKLADLLPQGWRPVIKAAAVVVATIAVALTAVVMTNRQVSAQPTAGTTPTAAILSPTPSQASPKAVFIGDSLVAGVEVTEKQRWTTLVAASMGWEEVNLGRGDTGYVTSSDVAGCGLQYCPTFVEMAEQAIATNPDIVVISGGQNDGTKAVRSAANKLFAALRKALPNARIYVISPLWQSTQVPPSSLQQIGAEVKAAAAATGVTYVEVGNPLQDQPELFTADGTRPTAAGYKKLATVITAAIRKS
;
A
#
# COMPACT_ATOMS: atom_id res chain seq x y z
N MET A 1 8.34 2.85 8.42
CA MET A 1 9.43 3.70 7.91
C MET A 1 9.08 4.40 6.59
N LEU A 2 8.65 3.67 5.55
CA LEU A 2 8.12 4.28 4.29
C LEU A 2 7.10 5.40 4.56
N ARG A 3 6.21 5.21 5.54
CA ARG A 3 5.24 6.23 5.99
C ARG A 3 5.80 7.55 6.50
N ARG A 4 7.03 7.62 7.02
CA ARG A 4 7.64 8.89 7.47
C ARG A 4 8.44 9.58 6.37
N ARG A 5 8.80 8.86 5.31
CA ARG A 5 9.70 9.33 4.24
C ARG A 5 9.09 9.16 2.84
N TRP A 6 7.78 8.96 2.75
CA TRP A 6 7.08 8.75 1.47
C TRP A 6 7.22 9.95 0.53
N LEU A 7 7.34 11.16 1.08
CA LEU A 7 7.63 12.37 0.31
C LEU A 7 8.96 12.26 -0.46
N LEU A 8 10.00 11.64 0.13
CA LEU A 8 11.27 11.43 -0.56
C LEU A 8 11.14 10.45 -1.72
N ILE A 9 10.29 9.42 -1.57
CA ILE A 9 10.02 8.43 -2.62
C ILE A 9 9.28 9.09 -3.79
N VAL A 10 8.24 9.87 -3.49
CA VAL A 10 7.46 10.60 -4.51
C VAL A 10 8.32 11.65 -5.21
N LEU A 11 9.11 12.44 -4.46
CA LEU A 11 10.02 13.43 -5.04
C LEU A 11 11.08 12.79 -5.95
N ALA A 12 11.62 11.63 -5.57
CA ALA A 12 12.58 10.91 -6.40
C ALA A 12 11.92 10.36 -7.69
N GLY A 13 10.69 9.85 -7.60
CA GLY A 13 9.91 9.44 -8.77
C GLY A 13 9.66 10.62 -9.73
N LEU A 14 9.22 11.77 -9.20
CA LEU A 14 9.01 12.99 -9.99
C LEU A 14 10.30 13.53 -10.62
N LEU A 15 11.40 13.51 -9.88
CA LEU A 15 12.73 13.88 -10.40
C LEU A 15 13.14 12.95 -11.55
N GLY A 16 12.96 11.63 -11.39
CA GLY A 16 13.24 10.64 -12.42
C GLY A 16 12.40 10.86 -13.69
N THR A 17 11.11 11.14 -13.54
CA THR A 17 10.23 11.52 -14.67
C THR A 17 10.69 12.80 -15.35
N THR A 18 11.05 13.83 -14.57
CA THR A 18 11.50 15.13 -15.10
C THR A 18 12.78 14.97 -15.92
N LEU A 19 13.76 14.23 -15.40
CA LEU A 19 14.99 13.89 -16.12
C LEU A 19 14.71 13.11 -17.41
N ALA A 20 13.82 12.12 -17.36
CA ALA A 20 13.48 11.32 -18.55
C ALA A 20 12.75 12.15 -19.62
N LEU A 21 11.90 13.09 -19.22
CA LEU A 21 11.23 14.02 -20.15
C LEU A 21 12.21 15.00 -20.79
N ILE A 22 13.21 15.47 -20.05
CA ILE A 22 14.30 16.30 -20.61
C ILE A 22 15.07 15.49 -21.67
N VAL A 23 15.44 14.24 -21.36
CA VAL A 23 16.13 13.36 -22.32
C VAL A 23 15.27 13.13 -23.57
N ALA A 24 13.97 12.89 -23.41
CA ALA A 24 13.05 12.74 -24.54
C ALA A 24 12.92 14.04 -25.36
N GLY A 25 12.91 15.21 -24.73
CA GLY A 25 12.78 16.50 -25.42
C GLY A 25 14.00 16.92 -26.24
N VAL A 26 15.18 16.39 -25.92
CA VAL A 26 16.44 16.68 -26.65
C VAL A 26 16.63 15.76 -27.87
N GLN A 27 15.93 14.63 -27.93
CA GLN A 27 16.03 13.70 -29.06
C GLN A 27 15.24 14.22 -30.28
N PRO A 28 15.82 14.21 -31.49
CA PRO A 28 15.11 14.63 -32.69
C PRO A 28 13.93 13.69 -32.98
N PRO A 29 12.75 14.23 -33.36
CA PRO A 29 11.59 13.42 -33.67
C PRO A 29 11.86 12.54 -34.89
N LYS A 30 11.29 11.33 -34.87
CA LYS A 30 11.22 10.46 -36.06
C LYS A 30 9.78 10.18 -36.40
N TYR A 31 9.53 10.00 -37.69
CA TYR A 31 8.22 9.81 -38.28
C TYR A 31 8.21 8.53 -39.11
N THR A 32 7.26 7.66 -38.85
CA THR A 32 7.10 6.39 -39.57
C THR A 32 5.89 6.48 -40.48
N ALA A 33 6.08 6.22 -41.77
CA ALA A 33 5.01 6.10 -42.77
C ALA A 33 4.87 4.64 -43.21
N SER A 34 3.65 4.19 -43.45
CA SER A 34 3.33 2.80 -43.80
C SER A 34 2.63 2.72 -45.15
N VAL A 35 2.99 1.74 -45.97
CA VAL A 35 2.34 1.42 -47.26
C VAL A 35 2.00 -0.07 -47.29
N ASP A 36 0.82 -0.40 -47.82
CA ASP A 36 0.34 -1.77 -47.91
C ASP A 36 0.36 -2.26 -49.37
N VAL A 37 1.07 -3.38 -49.59
CA VAL A 37 1.23 -4.03 -50.88
C VAL A 37 0.56 -5.39 -50.85
N PHE A 38 -0.36 -5.65 -51.77
CA PHE A 38 -1.06 -6.92 -51.87
C PHE A 38 -0.53 -7.78 -53.00
N VAL A 39 -0.25 -9.03 -52.67
CA VAL A 39 0.31 -10.02 -53.57
C VAL A 39 -0.83 -10.89 -54.10
N THR A 40 -1.01 -10.85 -55.42
CA THR A 40 -2.00 -11.66 -56.13
C THR A 40 -1.32 -12.70 -57.00
N VAL A 41 -1.90 -13.89 -57.04
CA VAL A 41 -1.46 -14.99 -57.90
C VAL A 41 -2.58 -15.32 -58.87
N THR A 42 -2.25 -15.48 -60.14
CA THR A 42 -3.22 -15.90 -61.16
C THR A 42 -3.43 -17.41 -61.07
N SER A 43 -4.58 -17.87 -60.57
CA SER A 43 -4.93 -19.30 -60.41
C SER A 43 -6.12 -19.72 -61.30
N GLY A 44 -6.26 -21.04 -61.53
CA GLY A 44 -7.33 -21.65 -62.35
C GLY A 44 -8.76 -21.48 -61.80
N GLN A 45 -9.77 -21.91 -62.57
CA GLN A 45 -11.19 -21.67 -62.27
C GLN A 45 -11.86 -22.69 -61.32
N SER A 46 -11.13 -23.69 -60.81
CA SER A 46 -11.71 -24.67 -59.87
C SER A 46 -11.58 -24.22 -58.41
N THR A 47 -12.49 -24.68 -57.54
CA THR A 47 -12.46 -24.38 -56.11
C THR A 47 -11.21 -24.92 -55.39
N GLY A 48 -10.64 -26.04 -55.88
CA GLY A 48 -9.36 -26.56 -55.42
C GLY A 48 -8.18 -25.66 -55.79
N ASP A 49 -8.19 -25.11 -57.01
CA ASP A 49 -7.13 -24.20 -57.49
C ASP A 49 -7.14 -22.86 -56.75
N LEU A 50 -8.32 -22.37 -56.33
CA LEU A 50 -8.46 -21.14 -55.54
C LEU A 50 -7.95 -21.30 -54.10
N ALA A 51 -8.23 -22.46 -53.47
CA ALA A 51 -7.73 -22.77 -52.13
C ALA A 51 -6.20 -22.96 -52.12
N GLN A 52 -5.65 -23.61 -53.14
CA GLN A 52 -4.20 -23.75 -53.33
C GLN A 52 -3.55 -22.40 -53.69
N GLY A 53 -4.25 -21.58 -54.49
CA GLY A 53 -3.80 -20.24 -54.89
C GLY A 53 -3.71 -19.25 -53.73
N SER A 54 -4.60 -19.35 -52.73
CA SER A 54 -4.56 -18.47 -51.55
C SER A 54 -3.39 -18.78 -50.63
N ALA A 55 -3.13 -20.06 -50.32
CA ALA A 55 -1.95 -20.47 -49.55
C ALA A 55 -0.65 -20.10 -50.27
N PHE A 56 -0.58 -20.34 -51.57
CA PHE A 56 0.56 -19.94 -52.39
C PHE A 56 0.75 -18.42 -52.41
N SER A 57 -0.31 -17.61 -52.49
CA SER A 57 -0.22 -16.14 -52.41
C SER A 57 0.33 -15.65 -51.07
N GLN A 58 -0.07 -16.29 -49.97
CA GLN A 58 0.44 -15.98 -48.63
C GLN A 58 1.93 -16.33 -48.48
N ASP A 59 2.36 -17.47 -49.03
CA ASP A 59 3.77 -17.88 -49.04
C ASP A 59 4.62 -16.95 -49.91
N GLN A 60 4.12 -16.55 -51.08
CA GLN A 60 4.78 -15.57 -51.94
C GLN A 60 4.90 -14.21 -51.25
N ALA A 61 3.88 -13.75 -50.52
CA ALA A 61 3.97 -12.52 -49.76
C ALA A 61 5.11 -12.52 -48.73
N ARG A 62 5.32 -13.64 -48.02
CA ARG A 62 6.46 -13.79 -47.10
C ARG A 62 7.81 -13.80 -47.82
N ASN A 63 7.90 -14.49 -48.95
CA ASN A 63 9.13 -14.56 -49.74
C ASN A 63 9.51 -13.19 -50.29
N PHE A 64 8.56 -12.43 -50.82
CA PHE A 64 8.82 -11.08 -51.35
C PHE A 64 9.04 -10.04 -50.25
N ALA A 65 8.41 -10.17 -49.09
CA ALA A 65 8.70 -9.34 -47.93
C ALA A 65 10.19 -9.45 -47.51
N ALA A 66 10.78 -10.65 -47.59
CA ALA A 66 12.21 -10.85 -47.31
C ALA A 66 13.15 -10.20 -48.34
N VAL A 67 12.63 -9.82 -49.53
CA VAL A 67 13.37 -9.13 -50.59
C VAL A 67 13.39 -7.62 -50.40
N VAL A 68 12.40 -7.05 -49.71
CA VAL A 68 12.30 -5.59 -49.45
C VAL A 68 13.59 -4.98 -48.88
N PRO A 69 14.28 -5.55 -47.87
CA PRO A 69 15.52 -4.96 -47.35
C PRO A 69 16.77 -5.22 -48.23
N LYS A 70 16.63 -5.84 -49.40
CA LYS A 70 17.74 -6.18 -50.29
C LYS A 70 18.08 -5.02 -51.23
N GLU A 71 19.29 -5.07 -51.80
CA GLU A 71 19.80 -4.03 -52.69
C GLU A 71 18.93 -3.83 -53.93
N ILE A 72 18.30 -4.90 -54.43
CA ILE A 72 17.42 -4.84 -55.60
C ILE A 72 16.21 -3.89 -55.40
N VAL A 73 15.74 -3.71 -54.15
CA VAL A 73 14.63 -2.81 -53.83
C VAL A 73 15.15 -1.48 -53.27
N LEU A 74 16.06 -1.49 -52.31
CA LEU A 74 16.50 -0.27 -51.63
C LEU A 74 17.53 0.54 -52.42
N GLY A 75 18.38 -0.11 -53.23
CA GLY A 75 19.44 0.56 -54.00
C GLY A 75 18.90 1.59 -55.00
N PRO A 76 17.88 1.25 -55.82
CA PRO A 76 17.22 2.20 -56.71
C PRO A 76 16.57 3.38 -55.96
N VAL A 77 15.97 3.15 -54.78
CA VAL A 77 15.36 4.22 -53.97
C VAL A 77 16.40 5.22 -53.47
N ILE A 78 17.53 4.73 -52.96
CA ILE A 78 18.66 5.57 -52.50
C ILE A 78 19.17 6.45 -53.65
N LYS A 79 19.34 5.87 -54.85
CA LYS A 79 19.81 6.61 -56.04
C LYS A 79 18.77 7.61 -56.54
N GLN A 80 17.49 7.24 -56.57
CA GLN A 80 16.39 8.07 -57.07
C GLN A 80 16.18 9.33 -56.23
N TYR A 81 16.31 9.22 -54.91
CA TYR A 81 16.12 10.34 -53.97
C TYR A 81 17.43 11.03 -53.58
N GLY A 82 18.57 10.61 -54.14
CA GLY A 82 19.88 11.21 -53.88
C GLY A 82 20.29 11.17 -52.40
N LEU A 83 19.91 10.11 -51.68
CA LEU A 83 20.15 10.01 -50.24
C LEU A 83 21.63 9.76 -49.94
N ASN A 84 22.24 10.58 -49.08
CA ASN A 84 23.61 10.40 -48.61
C ASN A 84 23.68 9.39 -47.43
N ILE A 85 23.09 8.20 -47.61
CA ILE A 85 23.09 7.13 -46.60
C ILE A 85 23.56 5.80 -47.22
N SER A 86 24.13 4.94 -46.38
CA SER A 86 24.52 3.59 -46.81
C SER A 86 23.29 2.68 -46.96
N LEU A 87 23.43 1.59 -47.73
CA LEU A 87 22.38 0.56 -47.83
C LEU A 87 22.03 -0.05 -46.46
N ASP A 88 23.02 -0.21 -45.58
CA ASP A 88 22.80 -0.76 -44.23
C ASP A 88 22.07 0.22 -43.31
N ASP A 89 22.26 1.53 -43.48
CA ASP A 89 21.51 2.53 -42.72
C ASP A 89 20.07 2.64 -43.24
N MET A 90 19.86 2.54 -44.56
CA MET A 90 18.51 2.46 -45.13
C MET A 90 17.77 1.21 -44.63
N ARG A 91 18.45 0.05 -44.52
CA ARG A 91 17.86 -1.18 -43.96
C ARG A 91 17.36 -1.01 -42.52
N LYS A 92 18.06 -0.24 -41.67
CA LYS A 92 17.62 0.01 -40.28
C LYS A 92 16.37 0.88 -40.21
N ASN A 93 16.10 1.66 -41.25
CA ASN A 93 14.97 2.59 -41.32
C ASN A 93 13.75 1.99 -42.02
N VAL A 94 13.87 0.80 -42.61
CA VAL A 94 12.79 0.07 -43.28
C VAL A 94 12.43 -1.17 -42.47
N ASP A 95 11.21 -1.22 -41.97
CA ASP A 95 10.64 -2.36 -41.28
C ASP A 95 9.53 -2.98 -42.15
N VAL A 96 9.42 -4.30 -42.16
CA VAL A 96 8.51 -5.02 -43.05
C VAL A 96 7.76 -6.05 -42.24
N ASP A 97 6.44 -5.94 -42.26
CA ASP A 97 5.54 -6.79 -41.52
C ASP A 97 4.60 -7.52 -42.48
N VAL A 98 4.37 -8.81 -42.23
CA VAL A 98 3.44 -9.63 -43.00
C VAL A 98 2.47 -10.26 -42.02
N GLN A 99 1.22 -9.82 -42.06
CA GLN A 99 0.20 -10.32 -41.15
C GLN A 99 -0.07 -11.82 -41.44
N LEU A 100 -0.23 -12.60 -40.36
CA LEU A 100 -0.49 -14.05 -40.46
C LEU A 100 -1.75 -14.31 -41.29
N ASN A 101 -1.67 -15.27 -42.22
CA ASN A 101 -2.75 -15.68 -43.12
C ASN A 101 -3.25 -14.57 -44.05
N THR A 102 -2.38 -13.63 -44.44
CA THR A 102 -2.69 -12.57 -45.40
C THR A 102 -1.68 -12.54 -46.55
N SER A 103 -2.10 -12.03 -47.70
CA SER A 103 -1.21 -11.72 -48.83
C SER A 103 -0.82 -10.24 -48.85
N VAL A 104 -0.91 -9.56 -47.69
CA VAL A 104 -0.60 -8.13 -47.53
C VAL A 104 0.78 -7.99 -46.89
N ILE A 105 1.64 -7.20 -47.52
CA ILE A 105 2.95 -6.80 -47.02
C ILE A 105 2.85 -5.33 -46.61
N THR A 106 3.03 -5.05 -45.32
CA THR A 106 3.08 -3.68 -44.81
C THR A 106 4.54 -3.26 -44.71
N ILE A 107 4.92 -2.21 -45.44
CA ILE A 107 6.27 -1.65 -45.43
C ILE A 107 6.24 -0.33 -44.65
N LYS A 108 7.06 -0.22 -43.61
CA LYS A 108 7.17 0.95 -42.74
C LYS A 108 8.52 1.60 -42.95
N VAL A 109 8.55 2.89 -43.27
CA VAL A 109 9.80 3.66 -43.42
C VAL A 109 9.84 4.78 -42.39
N THR A 110 10.96 4.87 -41.67
CA THR A 110 11.17 5.84 -40.59
C THR A 110 12.27 6.84 -40.94
N ASP A 111 11.94 8.13 -40.91
CA ASP A 111 12.86 9.24 -41.17
C ASP A 111 12.59 10.42 -40.22
N HIS A 112 13.45 11.43 -40.22
CA HIS A 112 13.26 12.68 -39.49
C HIS A 112 12.31 13.64 -40.21
N ASP A 113 12.20 13.55 -41.53
CA ASP A 113 11.23 14.33 -42.31
C ASP A 113 9.97 13.49 -42.60
N PRO A 114 8.78 13.91 -42.14
CA PRO A 114 7.54 13.17 -42.36
C PRO A 114 7.18 13.04 -43.86
N ALA A 115 7.47 14.05 -44.68
CA ALA A 115 7.17 13.99 -46.11
C ALA A 115 8.11 12.99 -46.81
N LEU A 116 9.38 12.99 -46.42
CA LEU A 116 10.38 12.06 -46.94
C LEU A 116 10.05 10.61 -46.54
N SER A 117 9.63 10.35 -45.29
CA SER A 117 9.18 9.02 -44.86
C SER A 117 8.09 8.43 -45.76
N ALA A 118 7.06 9.24 -46.09
CA ALA A 118 5.96 8.80 -46.95
C ALA A 118 6.42 8.58 -48.40
N ALA A 119 7.25 9.47 -48.94
CA ALA A 119 7.79 9.35 -50.28
C ALA A 119 8.68 8.10 -50.42
N LEU A 120 9.54 7.83 -49.42
CA LEU A 120 10.39 6.65 -49.40
C LEU A 120 9.58 5.36 -49.23
N ALA A 121 8.56 5.32 -48.38
CA ALA A 121 7.68 4.15 -48.26
C ALA A 121 7.02 3.80 -49.61
N ASN A 122 6.41 4.79 -50.26
CA ASN A 122 5.79 4.61 -51.58
C ASN A 122 6.81 4.18 -52.66
N ALA A 123 8.02 4.74 -52.64
CA ALA A 123 9.09 4.36 -53.55
C ALA A 123 9.56 2.92 -53.33
N VAL A 124 9.75 2.50 -52.08
CA VAL A 124 10.11 1.12 -51.72
C VAL A 124 9.03 0.14 -52.17
N ALA A 125 7.74 0.46 -51.99
CA ALA A 125 6.63 -0.35 -52.49
C ALA A 125 6.62 -0.46 -54.03
N SER A 126 6.84 0.65 -54.74
CA SER A 126 6.93 0.66 -56.20
C SER A 126 8.10 -0.18 -56.72
N GLN A 127 9.27 -0.09 -56.07
CA GLN A 127 10.44 -0.90 -56.42
C GLN A 127 10.24 -2.37 -56.07
N LEU A 128 9.51 -2.68 -54.97
CA LEU A 128 9.11 -4.05 -54.68
C LEU A 128 8.21 -4.60 -55.80
N SER A 129 7.18 -3.87 -56.24
CA SER A 129 6.32 -4.30 -57.34
C SER A 129 7.11 -4.57 -58.63
N ALA A 130 8.11 -3.74 -58.94
CA ALA A 130 9.01 -3.95 -60.08
C ALA A 130 9.91 -5.19 -59.89
N ALA A 131 10.46 -5.39 -58.69
CA ALA A 131 11.29 -6.54 -58.37
C ALA A 131 10.49 -7.86 -58.41
N VAL A 132 9.23 -7.86 -57.95
CA VAL A 132 8.34 -9.04 -58.03
C VAL A 132 8.15 -9.49 -59.48
N LEU A 133 8.01 -8.56 -60.43
CA LEU A 133 7.90 -8.90 -61.85
C LEU A 133 9.19 -9.51 -62.42
N GLN A 134 10.37 -9.08 -61.95
CA GLN A 134 11.67 -9.62 -62.39
C GLN A 134 12.01 -10.97 -61.76
N LEU A 135 11.59 -11.19 -60.51
CA LEU A 135 11.88 -12.40 -59.74
C LEU A 135 10.83 -13.50 -59.93
N SER A 136 9.67 -13.19 -60.53
CA SER A 136 8.64 -14.17 -60.84
C SER A 136 9.04 -15.04 -62.04
N PRO A 137 8.87 -16.38 -61.96
CA PRO A 137 9.17 -17.26 -63.09
C PRO A 137 8.25 -16.96 -64.29
N THR A 138 8.83 -16.93 -65.49
CA THR A 138 8.05 -16.78 -66.73
C THR A 138 7.49 -18.15 -67.11
N VAL A 139 6.16 -18.30 -67.09
CA VAL A 139 5.47 -19.54 -67.49
C VAL A 139 4.87 -19.33 -68.88
N SER A 140 5.35 -20.10 -69.86
CA SER A 140 5.05 -19.93 -71.30
C SER A 140 3.56 -20.04 -71.67
N ASP A 141 2.75 -20.68 -70.83
CA ASP A 141 1.32 -20.97 -71.08
C ASP A 141 0.35 -19.93 -70.46
N LEU A 142 0.85 -18.93 -69.73
CA LEU A 142 0.02 -17.90 -69.08
C LEU A 142 0.20 -16.54 -69.78
N LYS A 143 -0.91 -15.89 -70.16
CA LYS A 143 -0.91 -14.49 -70.63
C LYS A 143 -0.68 -13.54 -69.44
N GLY A 144 0.59 -13.32 -69.09
CA GLY A 144 1.03 -12.35 -68.08
C GLY A 144 1.86 -12.98 -66.96
N ALA A 145 2.42 -12.13 -66.08
CA ALA A 145 3.19 -12.60 -64.93
C ALA A 145 2.29 -13.39 -63.95
N PRO A 146 2.72 -14.58 -63.47
CA PRO A 146 1.90 -15.42 -62.60
C PRO A 146 1.68 -14.83 -61.20
N VAL A 147 2.56 -13.93 -60.75
CA VAL A 147 2.47 -13.22 -59.47
C VAL A 147 2.60 -11.71 -59.70
N ARG A 148 1.74 -10.93 -59.04
CA ARG A 148 1.77 -9.46 -59.07
C ARG A 148 1.70 -8.90 -57.66
N ALA A 149 2.35 -7.78 -57.44
CA ALA A 149 2.27 -7.03 -56.20
C ALA A 149 1.76 -5.62 -56.51
N GLU A 150 0.62 -5.26 -55.95
CA GLU A 150 -0.05 -3.98 -56.20
C GLU A 150 -0.20 -3.21 -54.88
N VAL A 151 0.04 -1.89 -54.94
CA VAL A 151 -0.17 -1.01 -53.79
C VAL A 151 -1.68 -0.83 -53.59
N ILE A 152 -2.20 -1.28 -52.45
CA ILE A 152 -3.62 -1.09 -52.09
C ILE A 152 -3.81 0.25 -51.38
N GLU A 153 -2.89 0.60 -50.48
CA GLU A 153 -2.95 1.83 -49.70
C GLU A 153 -1.59 2.52 -49.74
N ALA A 154 -1.53 3.71 -50.35
CA ALA A 154 -0.32 4.52 -50.43
C ALA A 154 0.01 5.16 -49.07
N ALA A 155 1.30 5.29 -48.76
CA ALA A 155 1.75 5.94 -47.55
C ALA A 155 1.37 7.42 -47.53
N GLY A 156 0.57 7.81 -46.54
CA GLY A 156 0.28 9.20 -46.19
C GLY A 156 1.40 9.84 -45.35
N VAL A 157 1.43 11.17 -45.31
CA VAL A 157 2.39 11.93 -44.50
C VAL A 157 2.01 11.83 -43.01
N PRO A 158 2.85 11.24 -42.14
CA PRO A 158 2.56 11.10 -40.72
C PRO A 158 2.54 12.46 -40.00
N VAL A 159 1.46 12.72 -39.26
CA VAL A 159 1.23 14.01 -38.56
C VAL A 159 1.83 14.01 -37.14
N LYS A 160 2.09 12.83 -36.57
CA LYS A 160 2.65 12.66 -35.21
C LYS A 160 3.97 11.90 -35.27
N PRO A 161 4.98 12.27 -34.46
CA PRO A 161 6.22 11.53 -34.39
C PRO A 161 6.00 10.15 -33.75
N SER A 162 6.65 9.13 -34.29
CA SER A 162 6.67 7.76 -33.75
C SER A 162 7.72 7.58 -32.65
N SER A 163 8.73 8.46 -32.58
CA SER A 163 9.70 8.50 -31.49
C SER A 163 10.20 9.92 -31.24
N PRO A 164 10.58 10.27 -30.00
CA PRO A 164 10.54 9.43 -28.79
C PRO A 164 9.13 9.27 -28.20
N ASN A 165 8.83 8.07 -27.70
CA ASN A 165 7.56 7.77 -27.03
C ASN A 165 7.53 8.41 -25.64
N ILE A 166 7.04 9.65 -25.55
CA ILE A 166 7.00 10.44 -24.31
C ILE A 166 6.40 9.66 -23.12
N PRO A 167 5.28 8.92 -23.26
CA PRO A 167 4.72 8.15 -22.14
C PRO A 167 5.66 7.04 -21.65
N LEU A 168 6.38 6.37 -22.56
CA LEU A 168 7.33 5.32 -22.22
C LEU A 168 8.53 5.88 -21.43
N TYR A 169 9.11 6.98 -21.89
CA TYR A 169 10.20 7.67 -21.18
C TYR A 169 9.74 8.14 -19.79
N ALA A 170 8.56 8.74 -19.68
CA ALA A 170 8.01 9.18 -18.40
C ALA A 170 7.82 8.01 -17.41
N MET A 171 7.30 6.88 -17.89
CA MET A 171 7.12 5.66 -17.10
C MET A 171 8.46 5.07 -16.65
N MET A 172 9.44 4.97 -17.56
CA MET A 172 10.77 4.46 -17.23
C MET A 172 11.48 5.35 -16.21
N GLY A 173 11.41 6.67 -16.37
CA GLY A 173 11.96 7.65 -15.43
C GLY A 173 11.33 7.54 -14.04
N MET A 174 10.00 7.40 -13.98
CA MET A 174 9.29 7.21 -12.72
C MET A 174 9.72 5.92 -12.02
N LEU A 175 9.78 4.80 -12.75
CA LEU A 175 10.15 3.50 -12.21
C LEU A 175 11.59 3.51 -11.68
N ALA A 176 12.53 4.08 -12.44
CA ALA A 176 13.92 4.22 -12.01
C ALA A 176 14.05 5.07 -10.73
N GLY A 177 13.36 6.21 -10.66
CA GLY A 177 13.36 7.08 -9.48
C GLY A 177 12.81 6.39 -8.23
N LEU A 178 11.72 5.62 -8.37
CA LEU A 178 11.14 4.85 -7.28
C LEU A 178 12.10 3.76 -6.77
N VAL A 179 12.67 2.95 -7.67
CA VAL A 179 13.59 1.87 -7.30
C VAL A 179 14.81 2.41 -6.55
N LEU A 180 15.43 3.47 -7.05
CA LEU A 180 16.60 4.09 -6.42
C LEU A 180 16.26 4.64 -5.02
N SER A 181 15.10 5.29 -4.87
CA SER A 181 14.68 5.85 -3.57
C SER A 181 14.40 4.78 -2.52
N ILE A 182 13.79 3.65 -2.92
CA ILE A 182 13.53 2.52 -2.03
C ILE A 182 14.86 1.89 -1.60
N GLY A 183 15.77 1.64 -2.56
CA GLY A 183 17.10 1.11 -2.29
C GLY A 183 17.87 1.99 -1.30
N TYR A 184 17.87 3.30 -1.52
CA TYR A 184 18.49 4.26 -0.60
C TYR A 184 17.90 4.19 0.82
N LEU A 185 16.57 4.12 0.95
CA LEU A 185 15.92 4.02 2.26
C LEU A 185 16.26 2.72 3.00
N VAL A 186 16.36 1.60 2.28
CA VAL A 186 16.76 0.31 2.86
C VAL A 186 18.20 0.39 3.37
N ILE A 187 19.12 0.94 2.59
CA ILE A 187 20.54 1.09 2.99
C ILE A 187 20.65 1.95 4.26
N VAL A 188 19.94 3.09 4.30
CA VAL A 188 19.96 3.97 5.48
C VAL A 188 19.43 3.26 6.73
N GLU A 189 18.43 2.40 6.59
CA GLU A 189 17.91 1.61 7.73
C GLU A 189 18.92 0.56 8.21
N LEU A 190 19.55 -0.15 7.27
CA LEU A 190 20.55 -1.16 7.60
C LEU A 190 21.77 -0.56 8.32
N VAL A 191 22.13 0.69 7.99
CA VAL A 191 23.25 1.40 8.62
C VAL A 191 22.85 2.04 9.96
N VAL A 192 21.58 2.42 10.16
CA VAL A 192 21.10 3.13 11.36
C VAL A 192 20.08 2.29 12.14
N ALA A 193 20.45 1.05 12.45
CA ALA A 193 19.65 0.18 13.30
C ALA A 193 19.58 0.72 14.75
N ARG A 194 18.37 1.03 15.21
CA ARG A 194 18.09 1.47 16.58
C ARG A 194 17.34 0.40 17.36
N VAL A 195 17.55 0.40 18.68
CA VAL A 195 16.87 -0.52 19.60
C VAL A 195 15.47 0.00 19.86
N ASP A 196 14.46 -0.75 19.40
CA ASP A 196 13.08 -0.26 19.33
C ASP A 196 12.04 -1.23 19.92
N SER A 197 12.44 -2.44 20.34
CA SER A 197 11.57 -3.43 20.97
C SER A 197 12.20 -4.04 22.22
N THR A 198 11.37 -4.57 23.12
CA THR A 198 11.81 -5.25 24.35
C THR A 198 12.59 -6.52 24.03
N GLU A 199 12.17 -7.29 23.03
CA GLU A 199 12.84 -8.52 22.60
C GLU A 199 14.26 -8.24 22.09
N GLN A 200 14.45 -7.12 21.38
CA GLN A 200 15.77 -6.68 20.95
C GLN A 200 16.66 -6.31 22.14
N VAL A 201 16.09 -5.65 23.16
CA VAL A 201 16.82 -5.30 24.39
C VAL A 201 17.26 -6.56 25.12
N GLU A 202 16.37 -7.54 25.31
CA GLU A 202 16.70 -8.81 25.97
C GLU A 202 17.77 -9.58 25.20
N ALA A 203 17.63 -9.68 23.87
CA ALA A 203 18.61 -10.36 23.02
C ALA A 203 19.99 -9.70 23.04
N LEU A 204 20.07 -8.37 23.19
CA LEU A 204 21.34 -7.62 23.21
C LEU A 204 21.98 -7.54 24.59
N THR A 205 21.16 -7.44 25.65
CA THR A 205 21.65 -7.30 27.03
C THR A 205 21.84 -8.64 27.73
N GLY A 206 21.17 -9.71 27.27
CA GLY A 206 21.12 -10.99 27.95
C GLY A 206 20.36 -10.95 29.29
N SER A 207 19.62 -9.87 29.55
CA SER A 207 18.89 -9.65 30.80
C SER A 207 17.41 -9.44 30.54
N VAL A 208 16.56 -9.76 31.52
CA VAL A 208 15.12 -9.55 31.44
C VAL A 208 14.78 -8.07 31.45
N VAL A 209 13.78 -7.67 30.66
CA VAL A 209 13.24 -6.32 30.72
C VAL A 209 12.22 -6.23 31.87
N LEU A 210 12.59 -5.52 32.93
CA LEU A 210 11.76 -5.34 34.15
C LEU A 210 10.46 -4.58 33.85
N ALA A 211 10.55 -3.53 33.01
CA ALA A 211 9.39 -2.81 32.52
C ALA A 211 9.71 -1.98 31.27
N SER A 212 8.65 -1.64 30.55
CA SER A 212 8.63 -0.68 29.45
C SER A 212 7.94 0.61 29.91
N VAL A 213 8.70 1.70 29.96
CA VAL A 213 8.21 3.03 30.37
C VAL A 213 7.90 3.85 29.11
N PRO A 214 6.63 4.20 28.87
CA PRO A 214 6.23 4.91 27.66
C PRO A 214 6.82 6.31 27.61
N ARG A 215 7.01 6.80 26.39
CA ARG A 215 7.44 8.19 26.16
C ARG A 215 6.33 9.17 26.51
N ASP A 216 6.47 9.85 27.64
CA ASP A 216 5.53 10.88 28.06
C ASP A 216 6.08 12.29 27.80
N ARG A 217 5.34 13.11 27.05
CA ARG A 217 5.69 14.51 26.76
C ARG A 217 5.47 15.43 27.97
N LYS A 218 4.71 14.99 28.98
CA LYS A 218 4.43 15.73 30.22
C LYS A 218 5.57 15.64 31.24
N VAL A 219 6.60 14.82 30.99
CA VAL A 219 7.80 14.70 31.85
C VAL A 219 8.48 16.04 32.11
N ALA A 220 8.47 16.95 31.12
CA ALA A 220 9.08 18.28 31.29
C ALA A 220 8.36 19.16 32.33
N ARG A 221 7.08 18.87 32.64
CA ARG A 221 6.32 19.58 33.68
C ARG A 221 6.27 18.81 34.99
N HIS A 222 6.28 17.48 34.91
CA HIS A 222 6.14 16.56 36.04
C HIS A 222 7.19 15.44 35.94
N PRO A 223 8.45 15.72 36.33
CA PRO A 223 9.54 14.75 36.19
C PRO A 223 9.35 13.50 37.06
N ILE A 224 8.76 13.65 38.24
CA ILE A 224 8.43 12.55 39.15
C ILE A 224 6.95 12.18 38.99
N ALA A 225 6.68 11.24 38.09
CA ALA A 225 5.33 10.83 37.71
C ALA A 225 4.60 10.11 38.84
N VAL A 226 5.32 9.38 39.70
CA VAL A 226 4.73 8.63 40.82
C VAL A 226 3.99 9.54 41.80
N THR A 227 4.56 10.73 42.07
CA THR A 227 3.98 11.73 42.99
C THR A 227 3.05 12.70 42.27
N ALA A 228 3.47 13.24 41.11
CA ALA A 228 2.73 14.30 40.43
C ALA A 228 1.55 13.79 39.57
N LEU A 229 1.64 12.55 39.06
CA LEU A 229 0.59 11.91 38.24
C LEU A 229 0.43 10.43 38.61
N PRO A 230 -0.04 10.09 39.84
CA PRO A 230 -0.02 8.72 40.35
C PRO A 230 -0.81 7.70 39.52
N LEU A 231 -1.81 8.15 38.77
CA LEU A 231 -2.67 7.34 37.89
C LEU A 231 -2.16 7.23 36.45
N SER A 232 -0.99 7.80 36.14
CA SER A 232 -0.42 7.74 34.78
C SER A 232 0.14 6.36 34.45
N LEU A 233 0.13 5.99 33.16
CA LEU A 233 0.75 4.75 32.68
C LEU A 233 2.25 4.69 33.01
N ARG A 234 2.92 5.85 33.03
CA ARG A 234 4.32 5.97 33.46
C ARG A 234 4.49 5.63 34.95
N ALA A 235 3.63 6.14 35.83
CA ALA A 235 3.67 5.79 37.25
C ALA A 235 3.43 4.29 37.48
N GLU A 236 2.51 3.69 36.73
CA GLU A 236 2.27 2.24 36.78
C GLU A 236 3.46 1.42 36.29
N SER A 237 4.07 1.79 35.17
CA SER A 237 5.31 1.14 34.70
C SER A 237 6.42 1.23 35.75
N ILE A 238 6.56 2.36 36.46
CA ILE A 238 7.55 2.51 37.54
C ILE A 238 7.20 1.63 38.75
N ARG A 239 5.92 1.53 39.14
CA ARG A 239 5.49 0.59 40.20
C ARG A 239 5.82 -0.86 39.83
N HIS A 240 5.66 -1.24 38.57
CA HIS A 240 6.11 -2.55 38.08
C HIS A 240 7.63 -2.72 38.21
N VAL A 241 8.43 -1.71 37.84
CA VAL A 241 9.89 -1.76 38.05
C VAL A 241 10.21 -1.98 39.53
N ARG A 242 9.62 -1.19 40.44
CA ARG A 242 9.83 -1.33 41.89
C ARG A 242 9.51 -2.75 42.36
N THR A 243 8.36 -3.29 41.99
CA THR A 243 7.96 -4.65 42.37
C THR A 243 8.92 -5.70 41.81
N ALA A 244 9.34 -5.57 40.54
CA ALA A 244 10.31 -6.48 39.93
C ALA A 244 11.68 -6.43 40.63
N LEU A 245 12.14 -5.23 41.01
CA LEU A 245 13.39 -5.03 41.75
C LEU A 245 13.35 -5.70 43.13
N LYS A 246 12.21 -5.68 43.83
CA LYS A 246 12.05 -6.37 45.13
C LYS A 246 12.24 -7.88 45.04
N PHE A 247 11.92 -8.48 43.89
CA PHE A 247 12.08 -9.91 43.66
C PHE A 247 13.52 -10.30 43.26
N LEU A 248 14.41 -9.33 43.04
CA LEU A 248 15.81 -9.63 42.80
C LEU A 248 16.47 -10.10 44.11
N PRO A 249 17.27 -11.19 44.08
CA PRO A 249 17.97 -11.66 45.26
C PRO A 249 18.95 -10.58 45.73
N GLY A 250 18.94 -10.24 47.02
CA GLY A 250 19.77 -9.18 47.58
C GLY A 250 20.05 -9.37 49.08
N GLU A 251 20.93 -8.54 49.61
CA GLU A 251 21.25 -8.47 51.04
C GLU A 251 20.14 -7.76 51.83
N ALA A 252 20.32 -7.63 53.15
CA ALA A 252 19.36 -6.97 54.04
C ALA A 252 19.02 -5.53 53.60
N ASN A 253 20.02 -4.79 53.10
CA ASN A 253 19.84 -3.46 52.52
C ASN A 253 19.94 -3.56 50.99
N GLN A 254 18.85 -3.21 50.28
CA GLN A 254 18.80 -3.34 48.83
C GLN A 254 19.44 -2.14 48.15
N THR A 255 20.56 -2.36 47.45
CA THR A 255 21.21 -1.31 46.64
C THR A 255 21.01 -1.57 45.15
N PHE A 256 20.55 -0.56 44.42
CA PHE A 256 20.35 -0.61 42.97
C PHE A 256 21.14 0.49 42.27
N VAL A 257 22.12 0.07 41.47
CA VAL A 257 22.94 0.98 40.66
C VAL A 257 22.27 1.18 39.30
N ILE A 258 21.82 2.40 39.02
CA ILE A 258 21.11 2.74 37.78
C ILE A 258 22.10 3.39 36.81
N THR A 259 22.23 2.82 35.62
CA THR A 259 23.06 3.39 34.54
C THR A 259 22.33 3.35 33.20
N SER A 260 22.93 3.91 32.16
CA SER A 260 22.44 3.83 30.80
C SER A 260 23.58 3.61 29.80
N SER A 261 23.24 3.20 28.58
CA SER A 261 24.23 2.98 27.52
C SER A 261 24.88 4.30 27.09
N VAL A 262 24.08 5.32 26.78
CA VAL A 262 24.42 6.65 26.27
C VAL A 262 23.71 7.74 27.06
N SER A 263 24.14 9.00 26.87
CA SER A 263 23.54 10.12 27.56
C SER A 263 22.10 10.42 27.11
N GLY A 264 21.23 10.78 28.07
CA GLY A 264 19.88 11.26 27.80
C GLY A 264 18.84 10.17 27.54
N GLU A 265 19.08 8.94 27.97
CA GLU A 265 18.10 7.85 27.96
C GLU A 265 17.07 7.95 29.09
N GLY A 266 17.22 8.94 29.97
CA GLY A 266 16.32 9.19 31.10
C GLY A 266 16.70 8.47 32.39
N LYS A 267 17.96 8.04 32.55
CA LYS A 267 18.49 7.38 33.75
C LYS A 267 18.10 8.07 35.06
N SER A 268 18.41 9.37 35.20
CA SER A 268 18.23 10.14 36.43
C SER A 268 16.75 10.29 36.77
N THR A 269 15.92 10.51 35.74
CA THR A 269 14.47 10.55 35.90
C THR A 269 13.91 9.19 36.33
N THR A 270 14.37 8.10 35.70
CA THR A 270 13.95 6.74 36.07
C THR A 270 14.40 6.39 37.48
N ALA A 271 15.65 6.67 37.86
CA ALA A 271 16.20 6.46 39.19
C ALA A 271 15.39 7.21 40.26
N ALA A 272 15.12 8.50 40.06
CA ALA A 272 14.34 9.30 40.99
C ALA A 272 12.89 8.80 41.13
N ASN A 273 12.25 8.36 40.03
CA ASN A 273 10.91 7.79 40.09
C ASN A 273 10.88 6.44 40.81
N ILE A 274 11.90 5.58 40.61
CA ILE A 274 12.02 4.30 41.34
C ILE A 274 12.20 4.57 42.84
N ALA A 275 13.08 5.51 43.22
CA ALA A 275 13.32 5.87 44.61
C ALA A 275 12.05 6.42 45.28
N ALA A 276 11.34 7.35 44.62
CA ALA A 276 10.06 7.85 45.09
C ALA A 276 9.01 6.74 45.24
N ALA A 277 9.00 5.74 44.36
CA ALA A 277 8.07 4.61 44.48
C ALA A 277 8.37 3.70 45.67
N PHE A 278 9.63 3.53 46.07
CA PHE A 278 10.01 2.80 47.29
C PHE A 278 9.67 3.62 48.55
N ALA A 279 9.96 4.92 48.55
CA ALA A 279 9.62 5.83 49.65
C ALA A 279 8.10 5.90 49.91
N ALA A 280 7.29 5.96 48.84
CA ALA A 280 5.82 5.92 48.93
C ALA A 280 5.25 4.61 49.51
N GLU A 281 6.06 3.55 49.63
CA GLU A 281 5.70 2.30 50.30
C GLU A 281 6.10 2.29 51.79
N GLY A 282 6.66 3.40 52.30
CA GLY A 282 7.11 3.56 53.67
C GLY A 282 8.50 2.99 53.96
N LEU A 283 9.24 2.55 52.93
CA LEU A 283 10.61 2.04 53.10
C LEU A 283 11.60 3.19 53.26
N SER A 284 12.56 3.02 54.18
CA SER A 284 13.66 3.98 54.36
C SER A 284 14.53 3.99 53.10
N THR A 285 14.31 4.99 52.23
CA THR A 285 14.86 5.03 50.87
C THR A 285 15.76 6.24 50.68
N CYS A 286 16.97 6.00 50.15
CA CYS A 286 17.91 7.06 49.76
C CYS A 286 18.20 7.03 48.25
N LEU A 287 18.15 8.21 47.61
CA LEU A 287 18.60 8.43 46.24
C LEU A 287 19.94 9.17 46.26
N VAL A 288 20.98 8.54 45.72
CA VAL A 288 22.34 9.08 45.68
C VAL A 288 22.70 9.50 44.27
N GLU A 289 23.14 10.75 44.11
CA GLU A 289 23.69 11.26 42.85
C GLU A 289 25.19 10.93 42.72
N ALA A 290 25.51 9.86 42.00
CA ALA A 290 26.89 9.46 41.69
C ALA A 290 27.32 9.84 40.26
N ASP A 291 26.57 10.69 39.56
CA ASP A 291 26.97 11.34 38.30
C ASP A 291 27.58 12.72 38.60
N LEU A 292 28.81 12.70 39.15
CA LEU A 292 29.56 13.90 39.48
C LEU A 292 29.88 14.78 38.26
N ARG A 293 29.81 14.23 37.04
CA ARG A 293 30.18 14.93 35.81
C ARG A 293 29.06 15.80 35.27
N ARG A 294 27.83 15.27 35.33
CA ARG A 294 26.63 15.97 34.82
C ARG A 294 25.50 15.78 35.82
N PRO A 295 25.58 16.38 37.02
CA PRO A 295 24.50 16.32 37.98
C PRO A 295 23.20 16.87 37.38
N ARG A 296 22.10 16.20 37.68
CA ARG A 296 20.73 16.48 37.24
C ARG A 296 19.71 16.46 38.37
N LEU A 297 19.98 15.81 39.50
CA LEU A 297 18.98 15.58 40.54
C LEU A 297 18.55 16.86 41.24
N GLU A 298 19.45 17.81 41.47
CA GLU A 298 19.14 19.13 42.05
C GLU A 298 17.98 19.81 41.30
N GLY A 299 18.15 20.05 39.99
CA GLY A 299 17.12 20.66 39.16
C GLY A 299 15.94 19.74 38.80
N LEU A 300 16.10 18.42 38.90
CA LEU A 300 15.01 17.46 38.66
C LEU A 300 14.01 17.44 39.81
N LEU A 301 14.50 17.60 41.03
CA LEU A 301 13.74 17.50 42.28
C LEU A 301 13.41 18.88 42.87
N ASP A 302 13.94 19.96 42.30
CA ASP A 302 13.79 21.33 42.82
C ASP A 302 14.34 21.45 44.26
N LEU A 303 15.48 20.81 44.49
CA LEU A 303 16.22 20.87 45.74
C LEU A 303 17.24 22.02 45.68
N THR A 304 17.56 22.58 46.85
CA THR A 304 18.67 23.52 46.98
C THR A 304 19.99 22.77 47.10
N GLY A 305 21.00 23.18 46.33
CA GLY A 305 22.37 22.69 46.48
C GLY A 305 22.91 22.85 47.92
N GLY A 306 23.99 22.13 48.22
CA GLY A 306 24.61 22.07 49.54
C GLY A 306 25.70 20.98 49.58
N PRO A 307 26.28 20.67 50.75
CA PRO A 307 27.21 19.56 50.88
C PRO A 307 26.59 18.24 50.43
N GLY A 308 27.37 17.40 49.74
CA GLY A 308 26.87 16.17 49.11
C GLY A 308 27.89 15.03 49.11
N LEU A 309 27.72 14.10 48.16
CA LEU A 309 28.54 12.90 48.04
C LEU A 309 30.04 13.22 47.95
N SER A 310 30.42 14.24 47.17
CA SER A 310 31.82 14.65 47.04
C SER A 310 32.43 15.10 48.37
N ASP A 311 31.67 15.87 49.16
CA ASP A 311 32.10 16.42 50.45
C ASP A 311 32.23 15.30 51.51
N ILE A 312 31.37 14.28 51.46
CA ILE A 312 31.52 13.06 52.29
C ILE A 312 32.82 12.34 51.95
N VAL A 313 33.12 12.12 50.67
CA VAL A 313 34.30 11.35 50.24
C VAL A 313 35.61 12.05 50.61
N VAL A 314 35.62 13.39 50.60
CA VAL A 314 36.77 14.20 51.03
C VAL A 314 36.83 14.32 52.57
N GLY A 315 35.78 13.94 53.29
CA GLY A 315 35.69 13.99 54.76
C GLY A 315 35.35 15.38 55.31
N GLN A 316 34.73 16.23 54.50
CA GLN A 316 34.33 17.59 54.88
C GLN A 316 32.92 17.65 55.51
N SER A 317 32.12 16.60 55.35
CA SER A 317 30.76 16.53 55.89
C SER A 317 30.41 15.10 56.32
N GLN A 318 29.61 14.97 57.38
CA GLN A 318 29.04 13.67 57.76
C GLN A 318 27.84 13.35 56.88
N ILE A 319 27.48 12.06 56.76
CA ILE A 319 26.35 11.63 55.92
C ILE A 319 25.07 12.36 56.32
N GLU A 320 24.80 12.44 57.63
CA GLU A 320 23.64 13.10 58.23
C GLU A 320 23.47 14.55 57.79
N ASP A 321 24.58 15.27 57.61
CA ASP A 321 24.59 16.69 57.25
C ASP A 321 24.32 16.93 55.75
N THR A 322 24.44 15.89 54.92
CA THR A 322 24.28 15.96 53.46
C THR A 322 22.94 15.44 52.96
N VAL A 323 22.19 14.73 53.81
CA VAL A 323 20.94 14.10 53.44
C VAL A 323 19.84 15.16 53.42
N GLN A 324 19.18 15.31 52.27
CA GLN A 324 18.03 16.19 52.08
C GLN A 324 16.75 15.38 51.92
N THR A 325 15.65 15.88 52.47
CA THR A 325 14.35 15.21 52.35
C THR A 325 13.52 15.83 51.23
N TRP A 326 12.93 14.97 50.38
CA TRP A 326 12.14 15.38 49.23
C TRP A 326 10.74 14.76 49.23
N GLY A 327 9.73 15.58 48.93
CA GLY A 327 8.35 15.15 48.73
C GLY A 327 7.59 14.73 50.00
N PRO A 328 6.30 14.37 49.88
CA PRO A 328 5.45 14.00 51.01
C PRO A 328 5.82 12.65 51.63
N ASP A 329 6.44 11.76 50.84
CA ASP A 329 6.82 10.41 51.25
C ASP A 329 8.20 10.35 51.93
N GLN A 330 8.77 11.51 52.27
CA GLN A 330 10.05 11.65 53.00
C GLN A 330 11.25 10.97 52.32
N LEU A 331 11.32 10.97 50.97
CA LEU A 331 12.44 10.40 50.23
C LEU A 331 13.74 11.13 50.61
N GLN A 332 14.76 10.39 51.02
CA GLN A 332 16.07 10.95 51.34
C GLN A 332 16.92 11.05 50.06
N VAL A 333 17.65 12.14 49.89
CA VAL A 333 18.43 12.44 48.69
C VAL A 333 19.80 12.97 49.08
N ILE A 334 20.85 12.38 48.50
CA ILE A 334 22.23 12.88 48.60
C ILE A 334 22.63 13.36 47.21
N LEU A 335 22.78 14.69 47.07
CA LEU A 335 23.25 15.32 45.82
C LEU A 335 24.78 15.18 45.69
N VAL A 336 25.33 15.60 44.55
CA VAL A 336 26.79 15.60 44.32
C VAL A 336 27.54 16.49 45.32
N GLY A 337 26.99 17.67 45.63
CA GLY A 337 27.70 18.73 46.34
C GLY A 337 28.69 19.46 45.43
N THR A 338 29.87 19.78 45.95
CA THR A 338 30.89 20.51 45.18
C THR A 338 31.47 19.62 44.07
N VAL A 339 31.14 19.91 42.80
CA VAL A 339 31.63 19.12 41.66
C VAL A 339 33.17 19.10 41.62
N PRO A 340 33.83 17.94 41.83
CA PRO A 340 35.28 17.85 41.89
C PRO A 340 35.89 17.80 40.48
N PRO A 341 37.14 18.31 40.28
CA PRO A 341 37.82 18.24 39.00
C PRO A 341 38.17 16.80 38.57
N ASN A 342 38.31 15.87 39.52
CA ASN A 342 38.71 14.47 39.33
C ASN A 342 37.63 13.45 39.76
N ALA A 343 36.38 13.69 39.34
CA ALA A 343 35.20 12.88 39.66
C ALA A 343 35.39 11.34 39.64
N SER A 344 35.94 10.79 38.56
CA SER A 344 36.07 9.34 38.38
C SER A 344 37.09 8.70 39.33
N GLU A 345 38.19 9.41 39.63
CA GLU A 345 39.20 8.95 40.58
C GLU A 345 38.65 8.98 42.01
N LEU A 346 37.87 10.02 42.34
CA LEU A 346 37.28 10.19 43.65
C LEU A 346 36.33 9.03 44.00
N LEU A 347 35.38 8.70 43.11
CA LEU A 347 34.43 7.61 43.32
C LEU A 347 35.08 6.22 43.28
N GLY A 348 36.11 6.04 42.45
CA GLY A 348 36.85 4.79 42.37
C GLY A 348 37.79 4.54 43.56
N SER A 349 38.17 5.59 44.30
CA SER A 349 39.07 5.51 45.44
C SER A 349 38.50 4.71 46.61
N THR A 350 39.36 4.14 47.46
CA THR A 350 38.93 3.40 48.66
C THR A 350 37.97 4.21 49.54
N ARG A 351 38.23 5.52 49.71
CA ARG A 351 37.33 6.42 50.46
C ARG A 351 35.97 6.60 49.78
N GLY A 352 35.94 6.68 48.46
CA GLY A 352 34.70 6.76 47.69
C GLY A 352 33.85 5.51 47.86
N GLN A 353 34.49 4.34 47.84
CA GLN A 353 33.83 3.05 48.04
C GLN A 353 33.32 2.89 49.48
N GLU A 354 34.11 3.28 50.47
CA GLU A 354 33.72 3.28 51.89
C GLU A 354 32.53 4.22 52.14
N ALA A 355 32.56 5.44 51.60
CA ALA A 355 31.46 6.39 51.73
C ALA A 355 30.14 5.85 51.16
N LEU A 356 30.18 5.27 49.95
CA LEU A 356 28.99 4.65 49.35
C LEU A 356 28.48 3.48 50.19
N ARG A 357 29.37 2.64 50.73
CA ARG A 357 28.99 1.53 51.60
C ARG A 357 28.32 2.02 52.88
N SER A 358 28.92 2.99 53.56
CA SER A 358 28.36 3.59 54.78
C SER A 358 27.02 4.28 54.53
N ILE A 359 26.79 4.87 53.36
CA ILE A 359 25.46 5.37 52.98
C ILE A 359 24.48 4.21 52.85
N THR A 360 24.81 3.16 52.10
CA THR A 360 23.91 2.02 51.86
C THR A 360 23.54 1.25 53.13
N GLU A 361 24.40 1.27 54.16
CA GLU A 361 24.14 0.64 55.46
C GLU A 361 23.05 1.35 56.29
N LYS A 362 22.77 2.64 56.02
CA LYS A 362 21.80 3.45 56.78
C LYS A 362 20.37 3.38 56.26
N PHE A 363 20.15 2.85 55.06
CA PHE A 363 18.85 2.84 54.39
C PHE A 363 18.46 1.41 53.99
N GLU A 364 17.17 1.09 54.06
CA GLU A 364 16.65 -0.20 53.61
C GLU A 364 16.78 -0.35 52.08
N VAL A 365 16.61 0.76 51.36
CA VAL A 365 16.76 0.82 49.90
C VAL A 365 17.63 2.00 49.50
N THR A 366 18.67 1.76 48.71
CA THR A 366 19.52 2.82 48.13
C THR A 366 19.51 2.74 46.61
N ILE A 367 19.14 3.83 45.95
CA ILE A 367 19.19 3.97 44.48
C ILE A 367 20.37 4.88 44.13
N ILE A 368 21.31 4.41 43.33
CA ILE A 368 22.50 5.17 42.94
C ILE A 368 22.39 5.55 41.46
N ASP A 369 22.23 6.84 41.13
CA ASP A 369 22.26 7.34 39.75
C ASP A 369 23.70 7.56 39.30
N THR A 370 24.11 6.87 38.24
CA THR A 370 25.51 6.87 37.74
C THR A 370 25.61 7.47 36.34
N PRO A 371 26.80 7.86 35.86
CA PRO A 371 26.98 8.30 34.47
C PRO A 371 26.75 7.16 33.45
N PRO A 372 26.49 7.47 32.17
CA PRO A 372 26.31 6.44 31.13
C PRO A 372 27.63 5.71 30.81
N LEU A 373 27.53 4.41 30.49
CA LEU A 373 28.67 3.50 30.29
C LEU A 373 29.55 3.82 29.09
N THR A 374 28.99 4.42 28.03
CA THR A 374 29.80 4.87 26.87
C THR A 374 30.65 6.09 27.18
N ALA A 375 30.36 6.83 28.25
CA ALA A 375 31.13 8.01 28.63
C ALA A 375 32.30 7.69 29.55
N VAL A 376 32.11 6.78 30.52
CA VAL A 376 33.08 6.47 31.59
C VAL A 376 32.85 5.10 32.24
N THR A 377 33.86 4.62 32.99
CA THR A 377 33.84 3.35 33.72
C THR A 377 33.24 3.43 35.13
N ASP A 378 32.87 4.61 35.63
CA ASP A 378 32.42 4.84 37.02
C ASP A 378 31.22 3.94 37.39
N ALA A 379 30.24 3.84 36.49
CA ALA A 379 29.06 2.99 36.68
C ALA A 379 29.41 1.50 36.79
N ALA A 380 30.45 1.03 36.08
CA ALA A 380 30.90 -0.34 36.16
C ALA A 380 31.61 -0.63 37.49
N ILE A 381 32.41 0.32 37.99
CA ILE A 381 33.08 0.20 39.30
C ILE A 381 32.06 0.09 40.43
N ILE A 382 31.09 1.02 40.46
CA ILE A 382 30.01 1.04 41.45
C ILE A 382 29.12 -0.21 41.30
N GLY A 383 28.80 -0.59 40.07
CA GLY A 383 28.03 -1.79 39.77
C GLY A 383 28.69 -3.06 40.32
N ARG A 384 30.01 -3.21 40.16
CA ARG A 384 30.75 -4.36 40.71
C ARG A 384 30.67 -4.43 42.23
N MET A 385 30.74 -3.28 42.91
CA MET A 385 30.67 -3.19 44.36
C MET A 385 29.33 -3.66 44.93
N PHE A 386 28.23 -3.35 44.23
CA PHE A 386 26.86 -3.64 44.70
C PHE A 386 26.18 -4.78 43.92
N GLY A 387 26.98 -5.68 43.34
CA GLY A 387 26.48 -6.93 42.75
C GLY A 387 25.74 -6.79 41.42
N GLY A 388 25.89 -5.66 40.72
CA GLY A 388 25.41 -5.45 39.36
C GLY A 388 24.72 -4.11 39.12
N VAL A 389 24.24 -3.92 37.88
CA VAL A 389 23.55 -2.69 37.46
C VAL A 389 22.15 -2.97 36.94
N VAL A 390 21.26 -1.98 37.09
CA VAL A 390 20.00 -1.88 36.36
C VAL A 390 20.22 -0.95 35.16
N MET A 391 20.09 -1.50 33.96
CA MET A 391 20.34 -0.77 32.73
C MET A 391 19.08 -0.01 32.28
N VAL A 392 19.18 1.28 31.97
CA VAL A 392 18.11 2.03 31.32
C VAL A 392 18.42 2.17 29.84
N VAL A 393 17.51 1.67 28.97
CA VAL A 393 17.66 1.72 27.51
C VAL A 393 16.58 2.60 26.88
N GLY A 394 16.98 3.61 26.12
CA GLY A 394 16.09 4.55 25.43
C GLY A 394 15.55 4.00 24.10
N GLY A 395 14.31 3.51 24.10
CA GLY A 395 13.59 3.02 22.93
C GLY A 395 13.55 4.03 21.77
N GLY A 396 14.03 3.61 20.61
CA GLY A 396 14.13 4.39 19.37
C GLY A 396 15.14 5.53 19.42
N LYS A 397 15.89 5.66 20.52
CA LYS A 397 16.95 6.64 20.69
C LYS A 397 18.32 6.01 20.44
N VAL A 398 18.58 4.86 21.05
CA VAL A 398 19.89 4.19 21.07
C VAL A 398 20.13 3.37 19.81
N ARG A 399 21.34 3.41 19.26
CA ARG A 399 21.77 2.52 18.19
C ARG A 399 22.17 1.16 18.74
N THR A 400 21.92 0.09 18.00
CA THR A 400 22.32 -1.26 18.40
C THR A 400 23.82 -1.36 18.69
N SER A 401 24.66 -0.65 17.96
CA SER A 401 26.11 -0.60 18.19
C SER A 401 26.50 0.06 19.52
N GLU A 402 25.79 1.13 19.92
CA GLU A 402 26.04 1.85 21.17
C GLU A 402 25.68 0.99 22.38
N LEU A 403 24.55 0.28 22.31
CA LEU A 403 24.16 -0.66 23.35
C LEU A 403 25.17 -1.81 23.46
N ARG A 404 25.61 -2.39 22.34
CA ARG A 404 26.66 -3.43 22.36
C ARG A 404 27.97 -2.95 22.97
N GLN A 405 28.37 -1.71 22.70
CA GLN A 405 29.56 -1.12 23.30
C GLN A 405 29.42 -1.01 24.82
N ALA A 406 28.28 -0.53 25.31
CA ALA A 406 28.00 -0.47 26.75
C ALA A 406 28.00 -1.86 27.40
N MET A 407 27.41 -2.86 26.73
CA MET A 407 27.46 -4.26 27.16
C MET A 407 28.88 -4.80 27.24
N GLY A 408 29.72 -4.48 26.24
CA GLY A 408 31.14 -4.83 26.25
C GLY A 408 31.89 -4.22 27.44
N ALA A 409 31.59 -2.97 27.81
CA ALA A 409 32.21 -2.32 28.96
C ALA A 409 31.87 -3.01 30.28
N LEU A 410 30.61 -3.44 30.46
CA LEU A 410 30.19 -4.23 31.64
C LEU A 410 30.80 -5.63 31.65
N ALA A 411 30.87 -6.28 30.49
CA ALA A 411 31.47 -7.61 30.36
C ALA A 411 32.97 -7.59 30.71
N VAL A 412 33.71 -6.57 30.26
CA VAL A 412 35.14 -6.40 30.60
C VAL A 412 35.33 -6.17 32.10
N ALA A 413 34.41 -5.47 32.75
CA ALA A 413 34.46 -5.19 34.18
C ALA A 413 33.87 -6.33 35.06
N ASP A 414 33.36 -7.40 34.45
CA ASP A 414 32.65 -8.51 35.10
C ASP A 414 31.47 -8.04 35.97
N VAL A 415 30.65 -7.16 35.41
CA VAL A 415 29.49 -6.56 36.10
C VAL A 415 28.19 -7.15 35.55
N PRO A 416 27.41 -7.89 36.36
CA PRO A 416 26.15 -8.46 35.90
C PRO A 416 25.08 -7.38 35.73
N ILE A 417 24.18 -7.60 34.77
CA ILE A 417 22.97 -6.78 34.62
C ILE A 417 21.83 -7.46 35.36
N ARG A 418 21.37 -6.83 36.45
CA ARG A 418 20.30 -7.38 37.30
C ARG A 418 18.92 -7.21 36.68
N GLY A 419 18.80 -6.33 35.69
CA GLY A 419 17.61 -6.17 34.87
C GLY A 419 17.70 -4.92 34.00
N THR A 420 16.83 -4.82 33.00
CA THR A 420 16.79 -3.68 32.09
C THR A 420 15.44 -2.96 32.13
N VAL A 421 15.45 -1.63 32.11
CA VAL A 421 14.26 -0.79 31.98
C VAL A 421 14.28 -0.15 30.59
N MET A 422 13.30 -0.49 29.75
CA MET A 422 13.15 0.15 28.44
C MET A 422 12.39 1.46 28.62
N ASN A 423 13.09 2.60 28.62
CA ASN A 423 12.48 3.92 28.70
C ASN A 423 12.21 4.50 27.31
N LEU A 424 11.36 5.53 27.22
CA LEU A 424 10.97 6.18 25.96
C LEU A 424 10.33 5.22 24.94
N ALA A 425 9.74 4.13 25.42
CA ALA A 425 9.08 3.14 24.59
C ALA A 425 7.92 3.75 23.80
N LYS A 426 7.68 3.21 22.60
CA LYS A 426 6.50 3.55 21.78
C LYS A 426 5.25 2.92 22.42
N ASP A 427 4.09 3.56 22.26
CA ASP A 427 2.83 3.18 22.93
C ASP A 427 2.39 1.70 22.72
N ASP A 428 2.82 1.06 21.63
CA ASP A 428 2.56 -0.38 21.38
C ASP A 428 3.43 -1.32 22.23
N ALA A 429 4.64 -0.90 22.62
CA ALA A 429 5.58 -1.68 23.43
C ALA A 429 5.37 -1.50 24.94
N SER A 430 4.41 -0.67 25.36
CA SER A 430 4.09 -0.37 26.77
C SER A 430 2.90 -1.17 27.31
N ARG A 431 2.42 -2.20 26.61
CA ARG A 431 1.35 -3.06 27.12
C ARG A 431 1.90 -4.00 28.20
N PRO A 432 1.32 -4.01 29.43
CA PRO A 432 1.79 -4.88 30.51
C PRO A 432 1.72 -6.37 30.17
N TYR A 433 2.71 -7.13 30.63
CA TYR A 433 2.87 -8.59 30.49
C TYR A 433 1.65 -9.43 30.95
N ALA A 434 0.73 -8.86 31.73
CA ALA A 434 -0.40 -9.58 32.33
C ALA A 434 -1.60 -9.85 31.39
N TYR A 435 -1.62 -9.33 30.16
CA TYR A 435 -2.77 -9.47 29.24
C TYR A 435 -2.52 -10.32 27.99
N THR A 436 -1.34 -10.92 27.83
CA THR A 436 -1.00 -11.60 26.56
C THR A 436 -1.43 -13.08 26.49
N TYR A 437 -1.96 -13.66 27.58
CA TYR A 437 -2.43 -15.06 27.56
C TYR A 437 -3.94 -15.23 27.30
N SER A 438 -4.76 -14.19 27.51
CA SER A 438 -6.22 -14.27 27.32
C SER A 438 -6.75 -13.66 26.00
N ASP A 439 -5.97 -12.81 25.32
CA ASP A 439 -6.41 -12.16 24.07
C ASP A 439 -6.01 -12.89 22.78
N ARG A 440 -5.28 -14.02 22.87
CA ARG A 440 -4.93 -14.82 21.67
C ARG A 440 -5.99 -15.82 21.20
N ALA A 441 -7.14 -15.91 21.89
CA ALA A 441 -8.28 -16.73 21.44
C ALA A 441 -9.41 -15.92 20.77
N ARG A 442 -9.21 -14.61 20.50
CA ARG A 442 -10.24 -13.78 19.86
C ARG A 442 -9.67 -12.95 18.71
N GLN A 443 -10.02 -13.38 17.50
CA GLN A 443 -10.02 -12.57 16.27
C GLN A 443 -8.70 -11.90 15.89
N THR A 444 -7.78 -12.64 15.26
CA THR A 444 -6.81 -12.03 14.36
C THR A 444 -7.46 -11.78 12.99
N LYS A 445 -8.02 -10.58 12.79
CA LYS A 445 -8.36 -10.06 11.46
C LYS A 445 -7.13 -9.43 10.84
N LEU A 446 -6.97 -9.60 9.53
CA LEU A 446 -5.89 -9.01 8.71
C LEU A 446 -5.85 -7.46 8.81
N ALA A 447 -6.95 -6.82 9.21
CA ALA A 447 -7.07 -5.38 9.41
C ALA A 447 -6.36 -4.83 10.66
N ASP A 448 -6.07 -5.69 11.65
CA ASP A 448 -5.39 -5.29 12.89
C ASP A 448 -3.86 -5.35 12.77
N LEU A 449 -3.34 -5.75 11.60
CA LEU A 449 -1.92 -5.72 11.26
C LEU A 449 -1.44 -4.36 10.71
N LEU A 450 -2.31 -3.35 10.61
CA LEU A 450 -1.96 -2.04 10.02
C LEU A 450 -2.41 -0.84 10.90
N PRO A 451 -1.48 0.01 11.41
CA PRO A 451 -1.80 1.08 12.34
C PRO A 451 -2.70 2.21 11.77
N GLN A 452 -3.62 2.74 12.59
CA GLN A 452 -4.70 3.67 12.22
C GLN A 452 -4.30 4.97 11.49
N GLY A 453 -3.05 5.42 11.55
CA GLY A 453 -2.65 6.67 10.87
C GLY A 453 -2.10 6.52 9.44
N TRP A 454 -2.21 5.34 8.84
CA TRP A 454 -1.87 5.10 7.42
C TRP A 454 -3.03 5.40 6.46
N ARG A 455 -4.27 5.57 6.95
CA ARG A 455 -5.47 5.78 6.13
C ARG A 455 -5.39 6.98 5.16
N PRO A 456 -4.90 8.18 5.54
CA PRO A 456 -4.77 9.28 4.57
C PRO A 456 -3.60 9.09 3.59
N VAL A 457 -2.57 8.34 3.98
CA VAL A 457 -1.37 8.08 3.15
C VAL A 457 -1.64 7.01 2.11
N ILE A 458 -2.41 5.97 2.46
CA ILE A 458 -2.88 4.95 1.52
C ILE A 458 -3.93 5.55 0.58
N LYS A 459 -4.81 6.43 1.07
CA LYS A 459 -5.73 7.19 0.21
C LYS A 459 -4.99 8.11 -0.75
N ALA A 460 -3.95 8.82 -0.30
CA ALA A 460 -3.14 9.68 -1.18
C ALA A 460 -2.32 8.86 -2.19
N ALA A 461 -1.73 7.73 -1.77
CA ALA A 461 -0.99 6.84 -2.66
C ALA A 461 -1.92 6.13 -3.67
N ALA A 462 -3.11 5.69 -3.24
CA ALA A 462 -4.13 5.14 -4.13
C ALA A 462 -4.68 6.20 -5.08
N VAL A 463 -4.85 7.45 -4.64
CA VAL A 463 -5.25 8.57 -5.51
C VAL A 463 -4.13 8.94 -6.48
N VAL A 464 -2.85 8.90 -6.09
CA VAL A 464 -1.72 9.16 -7.00
C VAL A 464 -1.54 8.02 -8.00
N VAL A 465 -1.63 6.76 -7.56
CA VAL A 465 -1.58 5.60 -8.45
C VAL A 465 -2.82 5.55 -9.35
N ALA A 466 -4.00 5.90 -8.84
CA ALA A 466 -5.22 6.00 -9.64
C ALA A 466 -5.19 7.21 -10.59
N THR A 467 -4.63 8.36 -10.20
CA THR A 467 -4.48 9.51 -11.11
C THR A 467 -3.41 9.29 -12.15
N ILE A 468 -2.35 8.52 -11.85
CA ILE A 468 -1.34 8.10 -12.83
C ILE A 468 -1.89 6.99 -13.74
N ALA A 469 -2.70 6.07 -13.21
CA ALA A 469 -3.43 5.08 -14.02
C ALA A 469 -4.53 5.73 -14.89
N VAL A 470 -5.21 6.76 -14.37
CA VAL A 470 -6.20 7.59 -15.10
C VAL A 470 -5.50 8.51 -16.10
N ALA A 471 -4.32 9.04 -15.82
CA ALA A 471 -3.52 9.82 -16.76
C ALA A 471 -2.94 8.92 -17.86
N LEU A 472 -2.48 7.70 -17.54
CA LEU A 472 -2.00 6.73 -18.51
C LEU A 472 -3.14 6.15 -19.36
N THR A 473 -4.32 5.91 -18.80
CA THR A 473 -5.51 5.52 -19.58
C THR A 473 -6.09 6.70 -20.37
N ALA A 474 -6.04 7.93 -19.86
CA ALA A 474 -6.40 9.13 -20.61
C ALA A 474 -5.45 9.37 -21.79
N VAL A 475 -4.14 9.17 -21.64
CA VAL A 475 -3.15 9.28 -22.73
C VAL A 475 -3.27 8.13 -23.75
N VAL A 476 -3.71 6.95 -23.33
CA VAL A 476 -4.01 5.82 -24.24
C VAL A 476 -5.37 5.97 -24.93
N MET A 477 -6.33 6.68 -24.33
CA MET A 477 -7.66 6.92 -24.92
C MET A 477 -7.81 8.23 -25.70
N THR A 478 -6.98 9.26 -25.46
CA THR A 478 -6.99 10.49 -26.29
C THR A 478 -6.35 10.30 -27.67
N ASN A 479 -5.79 9.13 -27.98
CA ASN A 479 -5.30 8.81 -29.32
C ASN A 479 -6.30 7.99 -30.17
N ARG A 480 -7.57 7.86 -29.77
CA ARG A 480 -8.59 7.12 -30.53
C ARG A 480 -9.80 7.93 -31.05
N GLN A 481 -9.83 9.25 -30.89
CA GLN A 481 -10.87 10.08 -31.53
C GLN A 481 -10.34 11.45 -31.96
N VAL A 482 -9.58 11.51 -33.05
CA VAL A 482 -9.62 12.65 -33.99
C VAL A 482 -9.30 12.13 -35.39
N SER A 483 -10.33 11.68 -36.09
CA SER A 483 -10.46 11.54 -37.55
C SER A 483 -11.96 11.30 -37.73
N ALA A 484 -12.77 12.20 -38.27
CA ALA A 484 -12.59 12.87 -39.54
C ALA A 484 -13.34 14.22 -39.58
N GLN A 485 -12.79 15.16 -40.33
CA GLN A 485 -13.54 16.24 -40.95
C GLN A 485 -13.04 16.34 -42.41
N PRO A 486 -13.92 16.17 -43.42
CA PRO A 486 -13.50 16.20 -44.82
C PRO A 486 -13.54 17.64 -45.38
N THR A 487 -12.53 17.97 -46.19
CA THR A 487 -12.49 19.17 -47.03
C THR A 487 -13.34 18.99 -48.30
N ALA A 488 -13.88 20.12 -48.76
CA ALA A 488 -14.86 20.27 -49.82
C ALA A 488 -14.45 19.73 -51.20
N GLY A 489 -15.42 19.17 -51.91
CA GLY A 489 -15.39 18.80 -53.33
C GLY A 489 -16.81 18.61 -53.86
N THR A 490 -17.08 19.13 -55.04
CA THR A 490 -18.37 19.56 -55.62
C THR A 490 -19.24 18.44 -56.26
N THR A 491 -20.56 18.48 -55.97
CA THR A 491 -21.75 18.18 -56.85
C THR A 491 -22.12 16.71 -57.18
N PRO A 492 -23.41 16.32 -57.45
CA PRO A 492 -24.73 16.86 -57.08
C PRO A 492 -25.63 15.92 -56.24
N THR A 493 -26.64 16.55 -55.65
CA THR A 493 -27.90 16.10 -55.03
C THR A 493 -28.42 14.69 -55.37
N ALA A 494 -28.53 13.85 -54.34
CA ALA A 494 -29.57 12.81 -54.23
C ALA A 494 -30.16 12.84 -52.82
N ALA A 495 -31.47 13.03 -52.74
CA ALA A 495 -32.22 13.14 -51.49
C ALA A 495 -32.17 11.83 -50.70
N ILE A 496 -31.73 11.91 -49.44
CA ILE A 496 -31.85 10.80 -48.48
C ILE A 496 -32.54 11.33 -47.23
N LEU A 497 -33.68 10.71 -46.95
CA LEU A 497 -34.50 10.85 -45.76
C LEU A 497 -33.64 10.64 -44.51
N SER A 498 -33.75 11.57 -43.55
CA SER A 498 -33.14 11.46 -42.23
C SER A 498 -33.62 10.20 -41.50
N PRO A 499 -32.74 9.35 -40.96
CA PRO A 499 -33.15 8.37 -39.96
C PRO A 499 -33.23 9.06 -38.59
N THR A 500 -34.37 8.87 -37.94
CA THR A 500 -34.65 9.21 -36.54
C THR A 500 -33.53 8.69 -35.61
N PRO A 501 -33.08 9.46 -34.59
CA PRO A 501 -32.07 8.97 -33.66
C PRO A 501 -32.62 7.79 -32.86
N SER A 502 -31.96 6.64 -33.00
CA SER A 502 -32.13 5.47 -32.14
C SER A 502 -31.72 5.87 -30.71
N GLN A 503 -32.68 5.85 -29.77
CA GLN A 503 -32.40 5.99 -28.35
C GLN A 503 -31.52 4.82 -27.90
N ALA A 504 -30.32 5.11 -27.40
CA ALA A 504 -29.47 4.11 -26.76
C ALA A 504 -30.20 3.52 -25.53
N SER A 505 -30.15 2.20 -25.39
CA SER A 505 -30.73 1.49 -24.23
C SER A 505 -30.14 2.00 -22.91
N PRO A 506 -30.96 2.26 -21.88
CA PRO A 506 -30.48 2.76 -20.60
C PRO A 506 -29.64 1.71 -19.88
N LYS A 507 -28.58 2.15 -19.20
CA LYS A 507 -27.63 1.26 -18.51
C LYS A 507 -28.09 0.95 -17.09
N ALA A 508 -28.17 -0.33 -16.75
CA ALA A 508 -28.63 -0.83 -15.47
C ALA A 508 -27.53 -1.61 -14.73
N VAL A 509 -27.15 -1.13 -13.56
CA VAL A 509 -26.18 -1.80 -12.68
C VAL A 509 -26.90 -2.62 -11.62
N PHE A 510 -26.47 -3.86 -11.43
CA PHE A 510 -27.00 -4.76 -10.41
C PHE A 510 -25.95 -5.00 -9.31
N ILE A 511 -26.27 -4.65 -8.07
CA ILE A 511 -25.43 -4.88 -6.87
C ILE A 511 -26.08 -5.97 -6.04
N GLY A 512 -25.31 -6.97 -5.62
CA GLY A 512 -25.83 -7.97 -4.69
C GLY A 512 -24.90 -9.14 -4.41
N ASP A 513 -25.48 -10.17 -3.82
CA ASP A 513 -24.79 -11.37 -3.36
C ASP A 513 -24.68 -12.45 -4.48
N SER A 514 -24.62 -13.73 -4.09
CA SER A 514 -24.55 -14.87 -5.00
C SER A 514 -25.76 -14.98 -5.93
N LEU A 515 -26.94 -14.48 -5.53
CA LEU A 515 -28.13 -14.48 -6.39
C LEU A 515 -27.99 -13.46 -7.52
N VAL A 516 -27.40 -12.30 -7.25
CA VAL A 516 -27.12 -11.29 -8.30
C VAL A 516 -25.96 -11.75 -9.19
N ALA A 517 -24.93 -12.36 -8.61
CA ALA A 517 -23.80 -12.90 -9.35
C ALA A 517 -24.21 -14.02 -10.33
N GLY A 518 -25.29 -14.74 -10.02
CA GLY A 518 -25.75 -15.86 -10.83
C GLY A 518 -24.77 -17.02 -10.82
N VAL A 519 -24.29 -17.39 -9.62
CA VAL A 519 -23.36 -18.52 -9.43
C VAL A 519 -24.02 -19.81 -9.97
N GLU A 520 -23.26 -20.62 -10.72
CA GLU A 520 -23.68 -21.90 -11.34
C GLU A 520 -24.57 -21.84 -12.59
N VAL A 521 -24.97 -20.65 -13.05
CA VAL A 521 -25.69 -20.50 -14.33
C VAL A 521 -24.89 -19.67 -15.33
N THR A 522 -25.17 -19.86 -16.63
CA THR A 522 -24.54 -19.04 -17.67
C THR A 522 -25.03 -17.59 -17.58
N GLU A 523 -24.25 -16.65 -18.11
CA GLU A 523 -24.60 -15.22 -18.11
C GLU A 523 -26.01 -14.95 -18.66
N LYS A 524 -26.44 -15.68 -19.71
CA LYS A 524 -27.78 -15.52 -20.30
C LYS A 524 -28.93 -16.02 -19.42
N GLN A 525 -28.62 -16.78 -18.37
CA GLN A 525 -29.59 -17.44 -17.50
C GLN A 525 -29.74 -16.75 -16.13
N ARG A 526 -28.90 -15.76 -15.81
CA ARG A 526 -29.01 -15.00 -14.56
C ARG A 526 -30.29 -14.17 -14.58
N TRP A 527 -30.91 -13.98 -13.41
CA TRP A 527 -32.14 -13.20 -13.36
C TRP A 527 -31.91 -11.73 -13.75
N THR A 528 -30.73 -11.18 -13.45
CA THR A 528 -30.34 -9.80 -13.79
C THR A 528 -30.32 -9.58 -15.30
N THR A 529 -29.72 -10.50 -16.05
CA THR A 529 -29.70 -10.50 -17.52
C THR A 529 -31.10 -10.62 -18.10
N LEU A 530 -31.94 -11.47 -17.52
CA LEU A 530 -33.32 -11.67 -17.95
C LEU A 530 -34.19 -10.43 -17.66
N VAL A 531 -34.01 -9.79 -16.51
CA VAL A 531 -34.67 -8.50 -16.19
C VAL A 531 -34.21 -7.43 -17.17
N ALA A 532 -32.90 -7.27 -17.36
CA ALA A 532 -32.34 -6.26 -18.26
C ALA A 532 -32.87 -6.43 -19.69
N ALA A 533 -32.84 -7.66 -20.23
CA ALA A 533 -33.40 -7.98 -21.54
C ALA A 533 -34.90 -7.66 -21.62
N SER A 534 -35.69 -8.01 -20.60
CA SER A 534 -37.15 -7.75 -20.59
C SER A 534 -37.52 -6.27 -20.47
N MET A 535 -36.61 -5.46 -19.94
CA MET A 535 -36.80 -4.03 -19.69
C MET A 535 -36.09 -3.15 -20.73
N GLY A 536 -35.36 -3.75 -21.67
CA GLY A 536 -34.58 -3.05 -22.69
C GLY A 536 -33.35 -2.33 -22.13
N TRP A 537 -32.75 -2.85 -21.06
CA TRP A 537 -31.59 -2.27 -20.38
C TRP A 537 -30.28 -2.95 -20.81
N GLU A 538 -29.18 -2.19 -20.78
CA GLU A 538 -27.83 -2.74 -20.84
C GLU A 538 -27.39 -3.17 -19.44
N GLU A 539 -27.06 -4.45 -19.22
CA GLU A 539 -26.69 -4.97 -17.91
C GLU A 539 -25.22 -4.68 -17.56
N VAL A 540 -25.00 -4.22 -16.33
CA VAL A 540 -23.71 -4.27 -15.64
C VAL A 540 -23.88 -5.04 -14.34
N ASN A 541 -23.35 -6.27 -14.29
CA ASN A 541 -23.48 -7.14 -13.12
C ASN A 541 -22.30 -6.97 -12.16
N LEU A 542 -22.56 -6.44 -10.97
CA LEU A 542 -21.58 -6.31 -9.89
C LEU A 542 -21.82 -7.31 -8.76
N GLY A 543 -22.63 -8.36 -8.98
CA GLY A 543 -22.89 -9.38 -7.97
C GLY A 543 -21.61 -10.07 -7.51
N ARG A 544 -21.51 -10.33 -6.20
CA ARG A 544 -20.39 -11.04 -5.57
C ARG A 544 -20.91 -12.06 -4.56
N GLY A 545 -20.52 -13.32 -4.74
CA GLY A 545 -20.91 -14.42 -3.84
C GLY A 545 -20.58 -14.14 -2.37
N ASP A 546 -21.48 -14.57 -1.49
CA ASP A 546 -21.37 -14.47 -0.02
C ASP A 546 -21.09 -13.06 0.53
N THR A 547 -21.46 -12.01 -0.22
CA THR A 547 -21.38 -10.61 0.23
C THR A 547 -22.75 -10.08 0.68
N GLY A 548 -22.75 -8.93 1.35
CA GLY A 548 -23.94 -8.27 1.87
C GLY A 548 -23.73 -6.76 2.08
N TYR A 549 -24.68 -6.12 2.75
CA TYR A 549 -24.58 -4.70 3.13
C TYR A 549 -23.40 -4.43 4.07
N VAL A 550 -23.14 -5.32 5.01
CA VAL A 550 -22.01 -5.27 5.96
C VAL A 550 -21.07 -6.45 5.82
N THR A 551 -21.52 -7.54 5.20
CA THR A 551 -20.72 -8.76 5.02
C THR A 551 -19.84 -8.68 3.77
N SER A 552 -18.54 -8.91 3.95
CA SER A 552 -17.57 -9.15 2.88
C SER A 552 -17.26 -10.64 2.77
N SER A 553 -16.69 -11.06 1.65
CA SER A 553 -16.24 -12.44 1.43
C SER A 553 -14.79 -12.51 0.95
N ASP A 554 -14.30 -13.71 0.67
CA ASP A 554 -12.96 -14.01 0.18
C ASP A 554 -12.98 -15.02 -0.98
N VAL A 555 -11.86 -15.71 -1.20
CA VAL A 555 -11.67 -16.64 -2.32
C VAL A 555 -12.71 -17.75 -2.28
N ALA A 556 -13.13 -18.19 -1.09
CA ALA A 556 -14.11 -19.26 -0.95
C ALA A 556 -15.53 -18.85 -1.38
N GLY A 557 -15.88 -17.57 -1.26
CA GLY A 557 -17.24 -17.10 -1.57
C GLY A 557 -17.41 -16.38 -2.91
N CYS A 558 -16.53 -15.45 -3.27
CA CYS A 558 -16.62 -14.75 -4.56
C CYS A 558 -15.42 -14.93 -5.50
N GLY A 559 -14.44 -15.75 -5.11
CA GLY A 559 -13.26 -16.05 -5.95
C GLY A 559 -12.17 -14.98 -5.95
N LEU A 560 -12.26 -13.97 -5.07
CA LEU A 560 -11.26 -12.91 -4.91
C LEU A 560 -10.67 -12.93 -3.49
N GLN A 561 -9.40 -12.56 -3.32
CA GLN A 561 -8.79 -12.46 -1.98
C GLN A 561 -9.58 -11.56 -1.02
N TYR A 562 -10.33 -10.60 -1.56
CA TYR A 562 -11.29 -9.79 -0.84
C TYR A 562 -12.46 -9.43 -1.76
N CYS A 563 -13.68 -9.65 -1.29
CA CYS A 563 -14.91 -9.33 -1.99
C CYS A 563 -15.56 -8.11 -1.34
N PRO A 564 -15.80 -7.02 -2.09
CA PRO A 564 -16.35 -5.79 -1.54
C PRO A 564 -17.75 -6.00 -0.97
N THR A 565 -18.08 -5.29 0.11
CA THR A 565 -19.46 -5.14 0.61
C THR A 565 -20.30 -4.35 -0.40
N PHE A 566 -21.64 -4.36 -0.26
CA PHE A 566 -22.50 -3.58 -1.16
C PHE A 566 -22.17 -2.09 -1.12
N VAL A 567 -21.76 -1.58 0.05
CA VAL A 567 -21.32 -0.17 0.23
C VAL A 567 -20.08 0.14 -0.61
N GLU A 568 -19.12 -0.78 -0.69
CA GLU A 568 -17.90 -0.60 -1.49
C GLU A 568 -18.16 -0.81 -2.98
N MET A 569 -19.12 -1.69 -3.34
CA MET A 569 -19.57 -1.85 -4.72
C MET A 569 -20.27 -0.60 -5.27
N ALA A 570 -20.73 0.32 -4.42
CA ALA A 570 -21.30 1.60 -4.84
C ALA A 570 -20.33 2.41 -5.70
N GLU A 571 -19.03 2.42 -5.37
CA GLU A 571 -18.04 3.18 -6.13
C GLU A 571 -17.90 2.65 -7.56
N GLN A 572 -17.88 1.32 -7.72
CA GLN A 572 -17.86 0.65 -9.03
C GLN A 572 -19.16 0.92 -9.81
N ALA A 573 -20.30 0.89 -9.13
CA ALA A 573 -21.59 1.20 -9.74
C ALA A 573 -21.64 2.64 -10.26
N ILE A 574 -21.22 3.60 -9.45
CA ILE A 574 -21.18 5.03 -9.80
C ILE A 574 -20.25 5.27 -10.99
N ALA A 575 -19.09 4.63 -11.02
CA ALA A 575 -18.12 4.78 -12.11
C ALA A 575 -18.66 4.37 -13.49
N THR A 576 -19.68 3.52 -13.54
CA THR A 576 -20.32 3.10 -14.81
C THR A 576 -21.32 4.13 -15.36
N ASN A 577 -21.62 5.18 -14.59
CA ASN A 577 -22.62 6.22 -14.86
C ASN A 577 -23.97 5.65 -15.32
N PRO A 578 -24.66 4.84 -14.49
CA PRO A 578 -25.86 4.13 -14.90
C PRO A 578 -27.12 5.00 -14.79
N ASP A 579 -28.10 4.70 -15.64
CA ASP A 579 -29.45 5.27 -15.56
C ASP A 579 -30.29 4.57 -14.49
N ILE A 580 -29.96 3.31 -14.18
CA ILE A 580 -30.68 2.45 -13.24
C ILE A 580 -29.70 1.71 -12.34
N VAL A 581 -30.02 1.60 -11.05
CA VAL A 581 -29.31 0.74 -10.09
C VAL A 581 -30.32 -0.17 -9.40
N VAL A 582 -30.06 -1.48 -9.41
CA VAL A 582 -30.87 -2.48 -8.72
C VAL A 582 -30.03 -3.15 -7.65
N ILE A 583 -30.51 -3.18 -6.41
CA ILE A 583 -29.78 -3.71 -5.26
C ILE A 583 -30.58 -4.87 -4.68
N SER A 584 -29.99 -6.04 -4.53
CA SER A 584 -30.65 -7.22 -3.94
C SER A 584 -29.69 -8.01 -3.04
N GLY A 585 -30.13 -8.33 -1.84
CA GLY A 585 -29.38 -9.15 -0.89
C GLY A 585 -29.79 -8.91 0.56
N GLY A 586 -28.98 -9.41 1.50
CA GLY A 586 -29.23 -9.31 2.94
C GLY A 586 -29.21 -10.64 3.67
N GLN A 587 -29.20 -11.77 2.95
CA GLN A 587 -29.18 -13.10 3.56
C GLN A 587 -27.84 -13.39 4.27
N ASN A 588 -26.74 -12.82 3.79
CA ASN A 588 -25.40 -12.99 4.34
C ASN A 588 -25.10 -12.02 5.49
N ASP A 589 -25.99 -11.08 5.78
CA ASP A 589 -25.79 -10.07 6.81
C ASP A 589 -26.35 -10.53 8.16
N GLY A 590 -25.66 -10.17 9.24
CA GLY A 590 -26.27 -10.16 10.57
C GLY A 590 -27.18 -8.94 10.74
N THR A 591 -28.01 -8.90 11.78
CA THR A 591 -28.93 -7.75 12.01
C THR A 591 -28.21 -6.47 12.47
N LYS A 592 -26.95 -6.56 12.91
CA LYS A 592 -26.22 -5.40 13.42
C LYS A 592 -25.71 -4.52 12.27
N ALA A 593 -26.02 -3.23 12.36
CA ALA A 593 -25.51 -2.16 11.49
C ALA A 593 -25.96 -2.19 10.02
N VAL A 594 -26.88 -3.09 9.63
CA VAL A 594 -27.43 -3.16 8.27
C VAL A 594 -28.14 -1.86 7.90
N ARG A 595 -29.00 -1.31 8.76
CA ARG A 595 -29.62 0.01 8.52
C ARG A 595 -28.59 1.10 8.22
N SER A 596 -27.47 1.13 8.96
CA SER A 596 -26.43 2.14 8.78
C SER A 596 -25.70 1.96 7.45
N ALA A 597 -25.37 0.71 7.08
CA ALA A 597 -24.72 0.39 5.83
C ALA A 597 -25.62 0.65 4.61
N ALA A 598 -26.89 0.23 4.67
CA ALA A 598 -27.90 0.51 3.66
C ALA A 598 -28.08 2.02 3.45
N ASN A 599 -28.19 2.80 4.54
CA ASN A 599 -28.25 4.27 4.46
C ASN A 599 -27.01 4.86 3.77
N LYS A 600 -25.80 4.37 4.09
CA LYS A 600 -24.56 4.85 3.45
C LYS A 600 -24.56 4.54 1.96
N LEU A 601 -24.90 3.31 1.59
CA LEU A 601 -25.00 2.88 0.20
C LEU A 601 -25.99 3.74 -0.59
N PHE A 602 -27.23 3.84 -0.11
CA PHE A 602 -28.29 4.53 -0.84
C PHE A 602 -28.04 6.04 -0.92
N ALA A 603 -27.54 6.66 0.16
CA ALA A 603 -27.17 8.07 0.15
C ALA A 603 -26.00 8.35 -0.80
N ALA A 604 -25.00 7.46 -0.88
CA ALA A 604 -23.90 7.61 -1.82
C ALA A 604 -24.38 7.53 -3.27
N LEU A 605 -25.21 6.52 -3.60
CA LEU A 605 -25.78 6.36 -4.93
C LEU A 605 -26.69 7.54 -5.31
N ARG A 606 -27.61 7.96 -4.44
CA ARG A 606 -28.51 9.09 -4.71
C ARG A 606 -27.74 10.40 -4.88
N LYS A 607 -26.68 10.62 -4.11
CA LYS A 607 -25.84 11.82 -4.21
C LYS A 607 -25.05 11.87 -5.52
N ALA A 608 -24.48 10.73 -5.94
CA ALA A 608 -23.66 10.66 -7.14
C ALA A 608 -24.48 10.55 -8.44
N LEU A 609 -25.66 9.94 -8.36
CA LEU A 609 -26.55 9.65 -9.49
C LEU A 609 -27.94 10.26 -9.22
N PRO A 610 -28.07 11.61 -9.25
CA PRO A 610 -29.31 12.27 -8.87
C PRO A 610 -30.49 11.88 -9.77
N ASN A 611 -30.22 11.61 -11.06
CA ASN A 611 -31.23 11.28 -12.06
C ASN A 611 -31.45 9.76 -12.25
N ALA A 612 -30.66 8.92 -11.59
CA ALA A 612 -30.79 7.47 -11.75
C ALA A 612 -31.98 6.92 -10.94
N ARG A 613 -32.64 5.90 -11.51
CA ARG A 613 -33.67 5.13 -10.80
C ARG A 613 -32.99 4.06 -9.96
N ILE A 614 -33.18 4.12 -8.64
CA ILE A 614 -32.53 3.20 -7.69
C ILE A 614 -33.62 2.33 -7.07
N TYR A 615 -33.56 1.03 -7.35
CA TYR A 615 -34.48 0.01 -6.84
C TYR A 615 -33.76 -0.88 -5.83
N VAL A 616 -34.39 -1.08 -4.67
CA VAL A 616 -33.90 -1.99 -3.62
C VAL A 616 -34.90 -3.12 -3.48
N ILE A 617 -34.49 -4.32 -3.87
CA ILE A 617 -35.32 -5.52 -3.82
C ILE A 617 -35.34 -6.07 -2.40
N SER A 618 -36.52 -6.44 -1.90
CA SER A 618 -36.67 -7.12 -0.61
C SER A 618 -35.78 -8.37 -0.53
N PRO A 619 -35.21 -8.72 0.65
CA PRO A 619 -34.37 -9.90 0.78
C PRO A 619 -35.08 -11.18 0.32
N LEU A 620 -34.38 -11.98 -0.47
CA LEU A 620 -34.84 -13.30 -0.94
C LEU A 620 -34.32 -14.38 0.02
N TRP A 621 -35.05 -15.50 0.19
CA TRP A 621 -34.61 -16.62 1.02
C TRP A 621 -34.97 -17.98 0.41
N GLN A 622 -34.20 -18.99 0.78
CA GLN A 622 -34.19 -20.31 0.15
C GLN A 622 -35.14 -21.33 0.83
N SER A 623 -35.86 -20.94 1.88
CA SER A 623 -36.66 -21.88 2.71
C SER A 623 -38.16 -21.85 2.38
N THR A 624 -38.80 -23.02 2.53
CA THR A 624 -40.27 -23.23 2.52
C THR A 624 -40.97 -22.66 3.77
N GLN A 625 -40.22 -22.28 4.81
CA GLN A 625 -40.76 -21.69 6.04
C GLN A 625 -40.73 -20.16 6.04
N VAL A 626 -41.51 -19.57 6.96
CA VAL A 626 -41.54 -18.13 7.29
C VAL A 626 -40.10 -17.58 7.36
N PRO A 627 -39.79 -16.42 6.76
CA PRO A 627 -38.43 -15.89 6.73
C PRO A 627 -37.87 -15.84 8.15
N PRO A 628 -36.61 -16.24 8.37
CA PRO A 628 -35.97 -16.15 9.68
C PRO A 628 -36.20 -14.76 10.28
N SER A 629 -36.48 -14.67 11.57
CA SER A 629 -36.76 -13.38 12.25
C SER A 629 -35.67 -12.34 12.01
N SER A 630 -34.42 -12.79 11.85
CA SER A 630 -33.28 -11.97 11.44
C SER A 630 -33.46 -11.34 10.05
N LEU A 631 -33.95 -12.09 9.07
CA LEU A 631 -34.15 -11.59 7.70
C LEU A 631 -35.35 -10.64 7.61
N GLN A 632 -36.40 -10.88 8.41
CA GLN A 632 -37.51 -9.93 8.54
C GLN A 632 -37.03 -8.59 9.11
N GLN A 633 -36.18 -8.64 10.14
CA GLN A 633 -35.57 -7.45 10.71
C GLN A 633 -34.68 -6.72 9.68
N ILE A 634 -33.85 -7.46 8.94
CA ILE A 634 -33.00 -6.90 7.88
C ILE A 634 -33.85 -6.23 6.80
N GLY A 635 -34.91 -6.88 6.32
CA GLY A 635 -35.85 -6.31 5.35
C GLY A 635 -36.48 -5.01 5.86
N ALA A 636 -36.93 -4.98 7.12
CA ALA A 636 -37.48 -3.77 7.74
C ALA A 636 -36.45 -2.64 7.85
N GLU A 637 -35.20 -2.96 8.21
CA GLU A 637 -34.10 -2.00 8.32
C GLU A 637 -33.71 -1.41 6.95
N VAL A 638 -33.63 -2.26 5.93
CA VAL A 638 -33.34 -1.85 4.54
C VAL A 638 -34.49 -1.00 3.98
N LYS A 639 -35.75 -1.37 4.23
CA LYS A 639 -36.93 -0.60 3.83
C LYS A 639 -36.96 0.78 4.49
N ALA A 640 -36.63 0.84 5.78
CA ALA A 640 -36.50 2.11 6.50
C ALA A 640 -35.36 2.99 5.94
N ALA A 641 -34.24 2.39 5.54
CA ALA A 641 -33.14 3.10 4.90
C ALA A 641 -33.51 3.61 3.50
N ALA A 642 -34.27 2.82 2.74
CA ALA A 642 -34.75 3.22 1.43
C ALA A 642 -35.66 4.45 1.49
N ALA A 643 -36.61 4.45 2.43
CA ALA A 643 -37.48 5.59 2.69
C ALA A 643 -36.70 6.85 3.11
N ALA A 644 -35.67 6.70 3.95
CA ALA A 644 -34.86 7.82 4.42
C ALA A 644 -33.99 8.48 3.33
N THR A 645 -33.72 7.76 2.23
CA THR A 645 -32.80 8.20 1.17
C THR A 645 -33.48 8.44 -0.17
N GLY A 646 -34.80 8.29 -0.23
CA GLY A 646 -35.59 8.50 -1.45
C GLY A 646 -35.26 7.50 -2.56
N VAL A 647 -34.92 6.26 -2.20
CA VAL A 647 -34.77 5.16 -3.16
C VAL A 647 -35.99 4.23 -3.10
N THR A 648 -36.33 3.61 -4.22
CA THR A 648 -37.57 2.84 -4.36
C THR A 648 -37.37 1.44 -3.78
N TYR A 649 -38.05 1.12 -2.68
CA TYR A 649 -38.08 -0.23 -2.13
C TYR A 649 -39.13 -1.07 -2.86
N VAL A 650 -38.73 -2.23 -3.39
CA VAL A 650 -39.57 -3.13 -4.18
C VAL A 650 -39.79 -4.42 -3.40
N GLU A 651 -41.02 -4.62 -2.94
CA GLU A 651 -41.43 -5.82 -2.22
C GLU A 651 -41.69 -6.97 -3.21
N VAL A 652 -40.90 -8.03 -3.12
CA VAL A 652 -40.97 -9.19 -4.03
C VAL A 652 -41.43 -10.47 -3.33
N GLY A 653 -41.30 -10.55 -2.00
CA GLY A 653 -41.64 -11.73 -1.21
C GLY A 653 -40.66 -12.89 -1.45
N ASN A 654 -41.15 -14.14 -1.39
CA ASN A 654 -40.36 -15.33 -1.75
C ASN A 654 -40.97 -16.07 -2.95
N PRO A 655 -40.61 -15.70 -4.19
CA PRO A 655 -41.17 -16.27 -5.40
C PRO A 655 -40.90 -17.76 -5.62
N LEU A 656 -39.90 -18.30 -4.92
CA LEU A 656 -39.44 -19.68 -5.03
C LEU A 656 -39.93 -20.56 -3.88
N GLN A 657 -40.77 -20.02 -2.99
CA GLN A 657 -41.35 -20.76 -1.89
C GLN A 657 -42.11 -22.00 -2.42
N ASP A 658 -41.94 -23.12 -1.71
CA ASP A 658 -42.59 -24.42 -1.96
C ASP A 658 -42.36 -25.03 -3.35
N GLN A 659 -41.29 -24.62 -4.05
CA GLN A 659 -40.92 -25.10 -5.39
C GLN A 659 -39.50 -25.70 -5.38
N PRO A 660 -39.28 -26.87 -4.73
CA PRO A 660 -37.96 -27.49 -4.62
C PRO A 660 -37.31 -27.83 -5.97
N GLU A 661 -38.10 -28.03 -7.03
CA GLU A 661 -37.63 -28.26 -8.40
C GLU A 661 -36.93 -27.04 -9.02
N LEU A 662 -37.12 -25.84 -8.44
CA LEU A 662 -36.46 -24.61 -8.87
C LEU A 662 -35.10 -24.39 -8.19
N PHE A 663 -34.67 -25.31 -7.32
CA PHE A 663 -33.36 -25.29 -6.67
C PHE A 663 -32.45 -26.41 -7.18
N THR A 664 -31.14 -26.20 -7.06
CA THR A 664 -30.09 -27.19 -7.30
C THR A 664 -30.23 -28.37 -6.32
N ALA A 665 -29.56 -29.49 -6.61
CA ALA A 665 -29.71 -30.73 -5.83
C ALA A 665 -29.30 -30.61 -4.34
N ASP A 666 -28.48 -29.61 -4.01
CA ASP A 666 -28.10 -29.26 -2.63
C ASP A 666 -29.14 -28.35 -1.92
N GLY A 667 -30.19 -27.90 -2.64
CA GLY A 667 -31.30 -27.11 -2.12
C GLY A 667 -30.95 -25.65 -1.81
N THR A 668 -29.77 -25.17 -2.20
CA THR A 668 -29.30 -23.84 -1.79
C THR A 668 -29.36 -22.78 -2.89
N ARG A 669 -29.29 -23.15 -4.18
CA ARG A 669 -29.17 -22.19 -5.29
C ARG A 669 -30.29 -22.37 -6.32
N PRO A 670 -30.82 -21.29 -6.92
CA PRO A 670 -31.82 -21.44 -7.98
C PRO A 670 -31.25 -22.08 -9.24
N THR A 671 -32.00 -22.96 -9.88
CA THR A 671 -31.70 -23.45 -11.24
C THR A 671 -31.96 -22.36 -12.28
N ALA A 672 -31.64 -22.61 -13.55
CA ALA A 672 -32.02 -21.70 -14.64
C ALA A 672 -33.54 -21.41 -14.69
N ALA A 673 -34.38 -22.41 -14.34
CA ALA A 673 -35.83 -22.22 -14.22
C ALA A 673 -36.18 -21.33 -13.02
N GLY A 674 -35.49 -21.50 -11.89
CA GLY A 674 -35.64 -20.64 -10.70
C GLY A 674 -35.26 -19.19 -10.97
N TYR A 675 -34.12 -18.93 -11.62
CA TYR A 675 -33.72 -17.58 -12.02
C TYR A 675 -34.69 -16.93 -13.00
N LYS A 676 -35.28 -17.70 -13.93
CA LYS A 676 -36.33 -17.20 -14.83
C LYS A 676 -37.60 -16.79 -14.07
N LYS A 677 -38.00 -17.56 -13.06
CA LYS A 677 -39.14 -17.22 -12.18
C LYS A 677 -38.86 -15.95 -11.39
N LEU A 678 -37.68 -15.83 -10.76
CA LEU A 678 -37.24 -14.62 -10.06
C LEU A 678 -37.28 -13.40 -10.97
N ALA A 679 -36.70 -13.48 -12.17
CA ALA A 679 -36.69 -12.39 -13.14
C ALA A 679 -38.10 -11.90 -13.50
N THR A 680 -39.03 -12.84 -13.69
CA THR A 680 -40.43 -12.52 -14.04
C THR A 680 -41.11 -11.72 -12.92
N VAL A 681 -40.96 -12.16 -11.67
CA VAL A 681 -41.60 -11.49 -10.52
C VAL A 681 -40.94 -10.15 -10.23
N ILE A 682 -39.61 -10.07 -10.25
CA ILE A 682 -38.87 -8.82 -10.03
C ILE A 682 -39.22 -7.79 -11.11
N THR A 683 -39.28 -8.19 -12.38
CA THR A 683 -39.70 -7.31 -13.48
C THR A 683 -41.10 -6.76 -13.27
N ALA A 684 -42.05 -7.62 -12.90
CA ALA A 684 -43.42 -7.20 -12.63
C ALA A 684 -43.53 -6.25 -11.43
N ALA A 685 -42.71 -6.47 -10.40
CA ALA A 685 -42.68 -5.63 -9.20
C ALA A 685 -42.06 -4.25 -9.51
N ILE A 686 -40.94 -4.20 -10.24
CA ILE A 686 -40.30 -2.94 -10.67
C ILE A 686 -41.22 -2.11 -11.57
N ARG A 687 -42.01 -2.74 -12.45
CA ARG A 687 -42.98 -2.01 -13.29
C ARG A 687 -44.15 -1.40 -12.52
N LYS A 688 -44.45 -1.92 -11.31
CA LYS A 688 -45.53 -1.42 -10.44
C LYS A 688 -45.08 -0.34 -9.47
N SER A 689 -43.79 -0.28 -9.16
CA SER A 689 -43.15 0.67 -8.24
C SER A 689 -42.71 1.94 -8.95
#